data_AF-A0A8C8FFE1-F1
#
_entry.id   AF-A0A8C8FFE1-F1
#
_cell.length_a   1.000
_cell.length_b   1.000
_cell.length_c   1.000
_cell.angle_alpha   90.00
_cell.angle_beta   90.00
_cell.angle_gamma   90.00
#
_symmetry.space_group_name_H-M   'P 1'
#
loop_
_entity.id
_entity.type
_entity.pdbx_description
1 polymer ?
#
loop_
_entity_poly.entity_id
_entity_poly.type
_entity_poly.pdbx_seq_one_letter_code
_entity_poly.pdbx_strand_id
1 'polypeptide(L)'
;SMFLEGRREMPPLYSPQRNFFFFLDAINGDMNIVLCYVILSSGVWTWRTVLWVAIGWTVGISLGMLSCIYVATLHENDLWFSNIKEVEREISFRTECGLYYSYYKQMLRAPSIQQGLSELINDNATESKRTINLLRRMNIYQEVFLGVLYRILPIQAYLEPVYFYIYTVFSLQAVYVIALFITSWLLSGSWLAGALTGVWYILNRVDTTRVEFTISLRENWSLPFFALQIAAITCYLRPHLKPIQQKVVLWLMFLATLCFCLTWQFNQFILLVQALIIFTLDCLDLISTEQVTCLYLVQVSSLLSVWLLQFCNSMILGSLALSFIVAALFVKHFQRGLKTGGLTARLGKLLLHTVLVLALTFTINYLAKVTLQLRSDEHIFKFIKSKFGLGPTRDFDASLYLCEEAFGLLPLDTFDRLAGTLLAYPYLVTLIVLLVMLALLTLANLCDSSAVGRPPKGRFEERPICMRADVAYNLLHTVFFGLLALSTMRMKYLWTGHMCAFAAYGVCGKELWSLCLNTIHCNTKTKLRLIRYTVPLAILGFLCCKFWPKLMTEVSELREFYDPDTVELMTWISSKTPKKAVFAGSMQLLAGIKLCTGRVLTNHPHYEDRALRERTRQVYQIYARQSPEEVHRILRAAGADFVVMEDSVCYERRHGRGCRLRDLLDLANGHIMDGPGDNDPDLVHASHPRFCESVKTGGPAYTALFSRVFQNKTFHAGNHVRLTRR
;
A
#
# COMPACT_ATOMS: atom_id res chain seq x y z
N SER A 1 10.01 46.54 34.71
CA SER A 1 11.38 46.01 34.56
C SER A 1 11.31 44.50 34.55
N MET A 2 11.94 43.88 33.55
CA MET A 2 12.15 42.43 33.38
C MET A 2 10.96 41.59 32.85
N PHE A 3 10.53 41.89 31.62
CA PHE A 3 9.92 40.91 30.69
C PHE A 3 10.38 41.27 29.28
N LEU A 4 11.65 41.00 28.98
CA LEU A 4 12.24 41.07 27.64
C LEU A 4 13.30 39.98 27.53
N GLU A 5 13.36 39.39 26.34
CA GLU A 5 14.44 38.56 25.80
C GLU A 5 14.55 37.11 26.29
N GLY A 6 13.79 36.26 25.58
CA GLY A 6 14.05 34.84 25.44
C GLY A 6 13.77 34.34 24.02
N ARG A 7 13.97 35.16 22.97
CA ARG A 7 14.18 34.61 21.62
C ARG A 7 15.55 33.94 21.66
N ARG A 8 15.58 32.62 21.78
CA ARG A 8 16.76 31.87 21.35
C ARG A 8 16.92 32.15 19.87
N GLU A 9 17.90 32.97 19.52
CA GLU A 9 18.44 32.97 18.18
C GLU A 9 18.88 31.55 17.88
N MET A 10 18.23 30.95 16.89
CA MET A 10 18.56 29.62 16.41
C MET A 10 19.95 29.67 15.79
N PRO A 11 20.87 28.76 16.16
CA PRO A 11 22.13 28.62 15.45
C PRO A 11 21.81 28.29 13.97
N PRO A 12 22.67 28.70 13.01
CA PRO A 12 22.45 28.43 11.61
C PRO A 12 22.27 26.92 11.40
N LEU A 13 21.15 26.55 10.79
CA LEU A 13 20.79 25.22 10.32
C LEU A 13 22.01 24.49 9.72
N TYR A 14 22.67 23.65 10.51
CA TYR A 14 23.40 22.50 9.99
C TYR A 14 22.33 21.47 9.60
N SER A 15 21.56 21.75 8.55
CA SER A 15 20.32 21.02 8.29
C SER A 15 20.58 19.67 7.64
N PRO A 16 20.00 18.57 8.17
CA PRO A 16 19.87 17.30 7.45
C PRO A 16 19.24 17.47 6.06
N GLN A 17 18.45 18.54 5.87
CA GLN A 17 17.88 18.94 4.57
C GLN A 17 18.96 19.24 3.51
N ARG A 18 20.12 19.81 3.86
CA ARG A 18 21.19 20.06 2.86
C ARG A 18 21.79 18.75 2.34
N ASN A 19 21.98 17.77 3.22
CA ASN A 19 22.47 16.44 2.85
C ASN A 19 21.41 15.62 2.10
N PHE A 20 20.14 15.89 2.35
CA PHE A 20 19.02 15.32 1.58
C PHE A 20 19.03 15.74 0.10
N PHE A 21 19.34 17.02 -0.20
CA PHE A 21 19.45 17.47 -1.59
C PHE A 21 20.58 16.75 -2.36
N PHE A 22 21.74 16.54 -1.74
CA PHE A 22 22.83 15.77 -2.35
C PHE A 22 22.46 14.29 -2.57
N PHE A 23 21.64 13.72 -1.69
CA PHE A 23 21.17 12.34 -1.79
C PHE A 23 20.16 12.14 -2.94
N LEU A 24 19.28 13.12 -3.18
CA LEU A 24 18.27 13.06 -4.23
C LEU A 24 18.85 13.02 -5.65
N ASP A 25 19.99 13.69 -5.89
CA ASP A 25 20.67 13.67 -7.19
C ASP A 25 21.21 12.27 -7.56
N ALA A 26 21.47 11.40 -6.58
CA ALA A 26 22.04 10.08 -6.81
C ALA A 26 21.00 8.97 -7.11
N ILE A 27 19.71 9.17 -6.79
CA ILE A 27 18.70 8.08 -6.78
C ILE A 27 17.69 8.17 -7.95
N ASN A 28 17.51 9.34 -8.56
CA ASN A 28 16.43 9.57 -9.52
C ASN A 28 16.70 9.15 -10.99
N GLY A 29 17.81 8.48 -11.27
CA GLY A 29 18.32 8.28 -12.64
C GLY A 29 17.72 7.12 -13.44
N ASP A 30 17.96 5.87 -13.04
CA ASP A 30 18.20 4.84 -14.06
C ASP A 30 16.94 4.25 -14.75
N MET A 31 15.81 4.10 -14.05
CA MET A 31 14.62 3.47 -14.66
C MET A 31 13.74 4.44 -15.47
N ASN A 32 13.69 5.72 -15.11
CA ASN A 32 12.91 6.73 -15.82
C ASN A 32 13.59 7.14 -17.14
N ILE A 33 14.93 7.08 -17.20
CA ILE A 33 15.72 7.31 -18.42
C ILE A 33 15.34 6.31 -19.53
N VAL A 34 14.93 5.09 -19.17
CA VAL A 34 14.52 4.09 -20.15
C VAL A 34 13.18 4.47 -20.82
N LEU A 35 12.18 4.92 -20.05
CA LEU A 35 10.95 5.45 -20.65
C LEU A 35 11.23 6.73 -21.43
N CYS A 36 12.17 7.56 -20.99
CA CYS A 36 12.65 8.74 -21.72
C CYS A 36 13.14 8.35 -23.11
N TYR A 37 14.01 7.36 -23.23
CA TYR A 37 14.51 6.86 -24.51
C TYR A 37 13.39 6.38 -25.44
N VAL A 38 12.40 5.65 -24.91
CA VAL A 38 11.29 5.13 -25.71
C VAL A 38 10.33 6.25 -26.15
N ILE A 39 10.03 7.21 -25.28
CA ILE A 39 9.20 8.39 -25.58
C ILE A 39 9.89 9.29 -26.62
N LEU A 40 11.22 9.45 -26.53
CA LEU A 40 12.02 10.25 -27.45
C LEU A 40 12.14 9.64 -28.85
N SER A 41 12.15 8.31 -28.95
CA SER A 41 12.51 7.59 -30.19
C SER A 41 11.32 7.28 -31.12
N SER A 42 10.09 7.69 -30.76
CA SER A 42 8.87 7.40 -31.52
C SER A 42 8.52 8.42 -32.62
N GLY A 43 9.38 9.42 -32.91
CA GLY A 43 9.07 10.49 -33.86
C GLY A 43 10.25 10.95 -34.72
N VAL A 44 9.95 11.78 -35.74
CA VAL A 44 10.96 12.49 -36.53
C VAL A 44 11.65 13.53 -35.63
N TRP A 45 12.97 13.43 -35.53
CA TRP A 45 13.78 14.31 -34.70
C TRP A 45 13.85 15.69 -35.33
N THR A 46 13.04 16.61 -34.81
CA THR A 46 13.19 18.04 -35.04
C THR A 46 13.66 18.70 -33.75
N TRP A 47 14.46 19.76 -33.84
CA TRP A 47 14.91 20.54 -32.68
C TRP A 47 13.75 20.95 -31.76
N ARG A 48 12.57 21.23 -32.33
CA ARG A 48 11.34 21.55 -31.59
C ARG A 48 10.83 20.37 -30.76
N THR A 49 10.86 19.15 -31.31
CA THR A 49 10.43 17.94 -30.58
C THR A 49 11.39 17.62 -29.44
N VAL A 50 12.70 17.77 -29.65
CA VAL A 50 13.71 17.56 -28.61
C VAL A 50 13.50 18.54 -27.45
N LEU A 51 13.37 19.84 -27.76
CA LEU A 51 13.12 20.86 -26.76
C LEU A 51 11.81 20.61 -25.99
N TRP A 52 10.74 20.20 -26.70
CA TRP A 52 9.46 19.90 -26.07
C TRP A 52 9.52 18.73 -25.09
N VAL A 53 10.27 17.67 -25.44
CA VAL A 53 10.47 16.53 -24.55
C VAL A 53 11.38 16.90 -23.38
N ALA A 54 12.44 17.67 -23.62
CA ALA A 54 13.32 18.17 -22.56
C ALA A 54 12.55 18.99 -21.52
N ILE A 55 11.71 19.94 -21.94
CA ILE A 55 10.84 20.72 -21.05
C ILE A 55 9.93 19.79 -20.24
N GLY A 56 9.28 18.83 -20.89
CA GLY A 56 8.39 17.88 -20.21
C GLY A 56 9.11 17.07 -19.14
N TRP A 57 10.34 16.63 -19.38
CA TRP A 57 11.17 15.93 -18.39
C TRP A 57 11.59 16.82 -17.24
N THR A 58 12.04 18.05 -17.53
CA THR A 58 12.39 19.03 -16.49
C THR A 58 11.20 19.26 -15.58
N VAL A 59 10.00 19.51 -16.13
CA VAL A 59 8.78 19.71 -15.34
C VAL A 59 8.42 18.46 -14.53
N GLY A 60 8.49 17.27 -15.13
CA GLY A 60 8.19 16.00 -14.45
C GLY A 60 9.11 15.74 -13.26
N ILE A 61 10.43 15.92 -13.45
CA ILE A 61 11.43 15.78 -12.39
C ILE A 61 11.22 16.85 -11.31
N SER A 62 11.00 18.11 -11.69
CA SER A 62 10.74 19.19 -10.74
C SER A 62 9.50 18.93 -9.88
N LEU A 63 8.41 18.42 -10.45
CA LEU A 63 7.20 18.07 -9.70
C LEU A 63 7.40 16.85 -8.79
N GLY A 64 8.13 15.83 -9.25
CA GLY A 64 8.50 14.69 -8.40
C GLY A 64 9.35 15.11 -7.21
N MET A 65 10.36 15.95 -7.46
CA MET A 65 11.22 16.54 -6.43
C MET A 65 10.43 17.42 -5.46
N LEU A 66 9.53 18.28 -5.98
CA LEU A 66 8.66 19.11 -5.16
C LEU A 66 7.78 18.26 -4.25
N SER A 67 7.19 17.16 -4.75
CA SER A 67 6.37 16.26 -3.93
C SER A 67 7.19 15.60 -2.82
N CYS A 68 8.42 15.19 -3.11
CA CYS A 68 9.33 14.59 -2.14
C CYS A 68 9.72 15.59 -1.05
N ILE A 69 10.12 16.81 -1.43
CA ILE A 69 10.46 17.88 -0.50
C ILE A 69 9.25 18.27 0.34
N TYR A 70 8.08 18.41 -0.26
CA TYR A 70 6.85 18.77 0.44
C TYR A 70 6.52 17.77 1.56
N VAL A 71 6.53 16.47 1.27
CA VAL A 71 6.28 15.43 2.29
C VAL A 71 7.38 15.41 3.37
N ALA A 72 8.66 15.55 2.98
CA ALA A 72 9.76 15.58 3.93
C ALA A 72 9.66 16.77 4.89
N THR A 73 9.27 17.94 4.36
CA THR A 73 9.05 19.15 5.16
C THR A 73 7.84 18.99 6.09
N LEU A 74 6.73 18.40 5.63
CA LEU A 74 5.59 18.11 6.51
C LEU A 74 5.98 17.19 7.65
N HIS A 75 6.71 16.10 7.35
CA HIS A 75 7.20 15.19 8.37
C HIS A 75 8.10 15.88 9.42
N GLU A 76 9.02 16.73 8.96
CA GLU A 76 9.88 17.51 9.85
C GLU A 76 9.07 18.48 10.71
N ASN A 77 8.12 19.20 10.12
CA ASN A 77 7.35 20.23 10.80
C ASN A 77 6.27 19.68 11.72
N ASP A 78 5.69 18.51 11.41
CA ASP A 78 4.67 17.87 12.24
C ASP A 78 5.24 17.20 13.50
N LEU A 79 6.48 16.70 13.42
CA LEU A 79 7.11 15.95 14.52
C LEU A 79 8.25 16.71 15.21
N TRP A 80 8.70 17.82 14.63
CA TRP A 80 9.96 18.46 14.97
C TRP A 80 11.14 17.47 14.93
N PHE A 81 11.12 16.59 13.94
CA PHE A 81 11.83 15.31 13.95
C PHE A 81 13.34 15.45 14.15
N SER A 82 13.95 16.48 13.57
CA SER A 82 15.40 16.68 13.69
C SER A 82 15.87 17.16 15.06
N ASN A 83 14.97 17.75 15.86
CA ASN A 83 15.32 18.38 17.14
C ASN A 83 14.97 17.51 18.36
N ILE A 84 14.16 16.47 18.18
CA ILE A 84 13.83 15.51 19.23
C ILE A 84 14.90 14.41 19.39
N LYS A 85 14.91 13.74 20.54
CA LYS A 85 15.89 12.69 20.87
C LYS A 85 15.64 11.41 20.07
N GLU A 86 16.67 10.55 19.96
CA GLU A 86 16.56 9.27 19.24
C GLU A 86 15.38 8.41 19.73
N VAL A 87 15.18 8.30 21.04
CA VAL A 87 14.06 7.53 21.61
C VAL A 87 12.71 8.11 21.18
N GLU A 88 12.56 9.43 21.14
CA GLU A 88 11.32 10.10 20.69
C GLU A 88 11.08 9.88 19.19
N ARG A 89 12.14 9.99 18.37
CA ARG A 89 12.10 9.64 16.95
C ARG A 89 11.66 8.19 16.77
N GLU A 90 12.20 7.27 17.55
CA GLU A 90 11.83 5.84 17.46
C GLU A 90 10.39 5.57 17.88
N ILE A 91 9.88 6.25 18.92
CA ILE A 91 8.48 6.14 19.34
C ILE A 91 7.52 6.62 18.25
N SER A 92 7.92 7.59 17.42
CA SER A 92 7.11 8.04 16.28
C SER A 92 6.86 6.92 15.25
N PHE A 93 7.73 5.91 15.15
CA PHE A 93 7.51 4.72 14.32
C PHE A 93 6.52 3.77 15.01
N ARG A 94 5.23 4.07 14.90
CA ARG A 94 4.17 3.26 15.49
C ARG A 94 3.95 1.93 14.76
N THR A 95 3.38 0.96 15.48
CA THR A 95 2.88 -0.33 14.95
C THR A 95 3.92 -1.06 14.09
N GLU A 96 3.56 -1.58 12.91
CA GLU A 96 4.46 -2.29 12.01
C GLU A 96 5.68 -1.46 11.56
N CYS A 97 5.58 -0.13 11.53
CA CYS A 97 6.71 0.72 11.12
C CYS A 97 7.89 0.60 12.07
N GLY A 98 7.62 0.53 13.38
CA GLY A 98 8.65 0.35 14.40
C GLY A 98 9.32 -1.02 14.28
N LEU A 99 8.53 -2.06 13.99
CA LEU A 99 9.04 -3.41 13.79
C LEU A 99 9.99 -3.46 12.57
N TYR A 100 9.60 -2.88 11.43
CA TYR A 100 10.46 -2.87 10.23
C TYR A 100 11.76 -2.10 10.46
N TYR A 101 11.68 -0.90 11.04
CA TYR A 101 12.87 -0.11 11.33
C TYR A 101 13.80 -0.81 12.35
N SER A 102 13.25 -1.62 13.26
CA SER A 102 14.06 -2.41 14.19
C SER A 102 14.95 -3.45 13.49
N TYR A 103 14.49 -4.06 12.38
CA TYR A 103 15.28 -5.03 11.60
C TYR A 103 16.40 -4.35 10.80
N TYR A 104 16.11 -3.15 10.26
CA TYR A 104 17.15 -2.31 9.66
C TYR A 104 18.24 -2.01 10.70
N LYS A 105 17.87 -1.60 11.92
CA LYS A 105 18.80 -1.35 13.02
C LYS A 105 19.59 -2.60 13.43
N GLN A 106 18.97 -3.78 13.41
CA GLN A 106 19.65 -5.06 13.66
C GLN A 106 20.74 -5.34 12.63
N MET A 107 20.47 -5.12 11.34
CA MET A 107 21.47 -5.26 10.27
C MET A 107 22.66 -4.31 10.43
N LEU A 108 22.41 -3.09 10.89
CA LEU A 108 23.45 -2.07 11.13
C LEU A 108 24.30 -2.37 12.37
N ARG A 109 23.69 -2.89 13.43
CA ARG A 109 24.39 -3.23 14.69
C ARG A 109 25.22 -4.50 14.59
N ALA A 110 24.93 -5.38 13.63
CA ALA A 110 25.68 -6.61 13.44
C ALA A 110 27.14 -6.32 13.02
N PRO A 111 28.13 -7.05 13.56
CA PRO A 111 29.55 -6.78 13.29
C PRO A 111 29.93 -6.97 11.82
N SER A 112 29.27 -7.88 11.10
CA SER A 112 29.43 -8.08 9.65
C SER A 112 28.07 -8.22 8.95
N ILE A 113 28.04 -7.98 7.64
CA ILE A 113 26.82 -8.15 6.82
C ILE A 113 26.36 -9.62 6.85
N GLN A 114 27.30 -10.56 6.76
CA GLN A 114 26.99 -11.99 6.82
C GLN A 114 26.39 -12.39 8.17
N GLN A 115 26.93 -11.87 9.28
CA GLN A 115 26.37 -12.12 10.59
C GLN A 115 24.98 -11.49 10.72
N GLY A 116 24.78 -10.25 10.26
CA GLY A 116 23.47 -9.61 10.28
C GLY A 116 22.41 -10.37 9.48
N LEU A 117 22.77 -10.88 8.29
CA LEU A 117 21.89 -11.76 7.51
C LEU A 117 21.58 -13.07 8.25
N SER A 118 22.59 -13.71 8.85
CA SER A 118 22.41 -14.94 9.62
C SER A 118 21.50 -14.74 10.83
N GLU A 119 21.64 -13.62 11.54
CA GLU A 119 20.79 -13.25 12.68
C GLU A 119 19.34 -12.99 12.26
N LEU A 120 19.11 -12.37 11.10
CA LEU A 120 17.77 -12.15 10.57
C LEU A 120 17.11 -13.43 10.03
N ILE A 121 17.90 -14.37 9.49
CA ILE A 121 17.44 -15.67 8.99
C ILE A 121 17.11 -16.62 10.15
N ASN A 122 17.87 -16.54 11.25
CA ASN A 122 17.70 -17.38 12.44
C ASN A 122 17.34 -16.52 13.66
N ASP A 123 16.32 -15.67 13.51
CA ASP A 123 15.98 -14.70 14.54
C ASP A 123 15.26 -15.37 15.71
N ASN A 124 15.86 -15.29 16.89
CA ASN A 124 15.28 -15.73 18.17
C ASN A 124 15.00 -14.55 19.13
N ALA A 125 15.19 -13.33 18.66
CA ALA A 125 15.11 -12.11 19.46
C ALA A 125 13.79 -11.35 19.26
N THR A 126 12.99 -11.70 18.25
CA THR A 126 11.70 -11.05 17.97
C THR A 126 10.56 -11.79 18.66
N GLU A 127 10.40 -13.10 18.42
CA GLU A 127 9.33 -13.90 19.01
C GLU A 127 9.82 -14.80 20.14
N SER A 128 9.17 -14.70 21.31
CA SER A 128 9.50 -15.55 22.46
C SER A 128 9.26 -17.03 22.18
N LYS A 129 10.23 -17.86 22.59
CA LYS A 129 10.26 -19.33 22.44
C LYS A 129 10.24 -19.83 21.00
N ARG A 130 10.55 -18.98 20.01
CA ARG A 130 10.56 -19.35 18.59
C ARG A 130 11.79 -18.80 17.89
N THR A 131 12.22 -19.51 16.85
CA THR A 131 13.21 -19.02 15.89
C THR A 131 12.52 -18.89 14.56
N ILE A 132 12.59 -17.71 13.95
CA ILE A 132 11.88 -17.40 12.70
C ILE A 132 12.84 -16.83 11.66
N ASN A 133 12.56 -17.15 10.39
CA ASN A 133 13.22 -16.50 9.27
C ASN A 133 12.44 -15.25 8.89
N LEU A 134 13.00 -14.08 9.24
CA LEU A 134 12.36 -12.79 9.02
C LEU A 134 12.27 -12.44 7.52
N LEU A 135 13.28 -12.81 6.73
CA LEU A 135 13.28 -12.57 5.28
C LEU A 135 12.17 -13.36 4.56
N ARG A 136 11.91 -14.59 4.99
CA ARG A 136 10.83 -15.41 4.44
C ARG A 136 9.44 -14.91 4.85
N ARG A 137 9.29 -14.41 6.09
CA ARG A 137 7.98 -14.13 6.71
C ARG A 137 7.56 -12.65 6.66
N MET A 138 8.47 -11.72 6.96
CA MET A 138 8.16 -10.30 7.20
C MET A 138 8.40 -9.40 5.97
N ASN A 139 8.86 -10.00 4.87
CA ASN A 139 9.19 -9.31 3.63
C ASN A 139 10.12 -8.10 3.81
N ILE A 140 11.22 -8.28 4.54
CA ILE A 140 12.13 -7.20 4.97
C ILE A 140 13.30 -6.92 4.00
N TYR A 141 13.12 -7.21 2.70
CA TYR A 141 14.19 -7.11 1.71
C TYR A 141 14.68 -5.68 1.53
N GLN A 142 13.78 -4.70 1.56
CA GLN A 142 14.16 -3.29 1.48
C GLN A 142 14.98 -2.83 2.69
N GLU A 143 14.67 -3.28 3.91
CA GLU A 143 15.45 -2.95 5.10
C GLU A 143 16.84 -3.57 5.03
N VAL A 144 16.93 -4.83 4.59
CA VAL A 144 18.22 -5.51 4.41
C VAL A 144 19.06 -4.84 3.33
N PHE A 145 18.46 -4.54 2.18
CA PHE A 145 19.13 -3.84 1.07
C PHE A 145 19.67 -2.48 1.52
N LEU A 146 18.86 -1.68 2.22
CA LEU A 146 19.33 -0.39 2.75
C LEU A 146 20.38 -0.55 3.84
N GLY A 147 20.25 -1.54 4.72
CA GLY A 147 21.26 -1.81 5.75
C GLY A 147 22.62 -2.14 5.13
N VAL A 148 22.62 -2.93 4.06
CA VAL A 148 23.84 -3.23 3.29
C VAL A 148 24.38 -1.99 2.59
N LEU A 149 23.52 -1.22 1.91
CA LEU A 149 23.90 -0.01 1.19
C LEU A 149 24.53 1.04 2.11
N TYR A 150 23.93 1.26 3.28
CA TYR A 150 24.43 2.18 4.30
C TYR A 150 25.75 1.75 4.93
N ARG A 151 26.06 0.44 4.94
CA ARG A 151 27.33 -0.09 5.44
C ARG A 151 28.45 -0.07 4.42
N ILE A 152 28.14 -0.19 3.13
CA ILE A 152 29.12 -0.24 2.05
C ILE A 152 29.49 1.17 1.57
N LEU A 153 28.51 2.05 1.45
CA LEU A 153 28.73 3.41 0.96
C LEU A 153 29.19 4.34 2.09
N PRO A 154 29.96 5.41 1.81
CA PRO A 154 30.47 6.36 2.80
C PRO A 154 29.38 7.32 3.34
N ILE A 155 28.12 6.87 3.42
CA ILE A 155 26.95 7.65 3.83
C ILE A 155 26.99 7.98 5.33
N GLN A 156 27.61 7.09 6.11
CA GLN A 156 27.80 7.24 7.56
C GLN A 156 28.54 8.52 7.94
N ALA A 157 29.34 9.08 7.03
CA ALA A 157 30.11 10.30 7.28
C ALA A 157 29.23 11.56 7.35
N TYR A 158 28.03 11.55 6.75
CA TYR A 158 27.20 12.75 6.62
C TYR A 158 25.71 12.55 6.93
N LEU A 159 25.21 11.32 7.11
CA LEU A 159 23.80 11.07 7.37
C LEU A 159 23.58 9.97 8.42
N GLU A 160 22.80 10.27 9.46
CA GLU A 160 22.41 9.25 10.46
C GLU A 160 21.54 8.16 9.82
N PRO A 161 21.55 6.94 10.37
CA PRO A 161 20.81 5.81 9.81
C PRO A 161 19.31 6.07 9.63
N VAL A 162 18.69 6.79 10.57
CA VAL A 162 17.26 7.09 10.55
C VAL A 162 16.92 8.01 9.38
N TYR A 163 17.74 9.05 9.14
CA TYR A 163 17.52 9.98 8.03
C TYR A 163 17.72 9.29 6.68
N PHE A 164 18.76 8.46 6.54
CA PHE A 164 18.97 7.68 5.33
C PHE A 164 17.75 6.80 5.00
N TYR A 165 17.19 6.15 6.01
CA TYR A 165 16.02 5.31 5.86
C TYR A 165 14.78 6.12 5.42
N ILE A 166 14.40 7.18 6.14
CA ILE A 166 13.19 7.96 5.83
C ILE A 166 13.32 8.71 4.50
N TYR A 167 14.50 9.28 4.22
CA TYR A 167 14.76 10.02 3.00
C TYR A 167 14.71 9.13 1.77
N THR A 168 15.16 7.88 1.87
CA THR A 168 14.97 6.91 0.77
C THR A 168 13.50 6.71 0.43
N VAL A 169 12.63 6.57 1.44
CA VAL A 169 11.20 6.39 1.22
C VAL A 169 10.54 7.63 0.63
N PHE A 170 10.95 8.83 1.07
CA PHE A 170 10.47 10.08 0.47
C PHE A 170 10.94 10.23 -0.98
N SER A 171 12.20 9.88 -1.30
CA SER A 171 12.71 9.88 -2.67
C SER A 171 11.92 8.92 -3.57
N LEU A 172 11.49 7.77 -3.05
CA LEU A 172 10.60 6.86 -3.80
C LEU A 172 9.24 7.49 -4.15
N GLN A 173 8.75 8.45 -3.36
CA GLN A 173 7.53 9.19 -3.74
C GLN A 173 7.75 10.09 -4.96
N ALA A 174 8.96 10.63 -5.16
CA ALA A 174 9.29 11.35 -6.39
C ALA A 174 9.15 10.42 -7.62
N VAL A 175 9.67 9.19 -7.52
CA VAL A 175 9.55 8.18 -8.57
C VAL A 175 8.07 7.86 -8.84
N TYR A 176 7.24 7.77 -7.81
CA TYR A 176 5.80 7.54 -7.96
C TYR A 176 5.13 8.66 -8.77
N VAL A 177 5.34 9.92 -8.40
CA VAL A 177 4.76 11.08 -9.10
C VAL A 177 5.26 11.16 -10.54
N ILE A 178 6.55 10.91 -10.78
CA ILE A 178 7.13 10.87 -12.13
C ILE A 178 6.48 9.75 -12.96
N ALA A 179 6.25 8.57 -12.41
CA ALA A 179 5.58 7.48 -13.12
C ALA A 179 4.12 7.82 -13.49
N LEU A 180 3.37 8.48 -12.58
CA LEU A 180 2.03 8.98 -12.87
C LEU A 180 2.03 10.09 -13.95
N PHE A 181 2.99 11.01 -13.86
CA PHE A 181 3.22 12.07 -14.85
C PHE A 181 3.47 11.47 -16.25
N ILE A 182 4.34 10.45 -16.33
CA ILE A 182 4.66 9.78 -17.58
C ILE A 182 3.42 9.03 -18.09
N THR A 183 2.65 8.37 -17.23
CA THR A 183 1.42 7.67 -17.63
C THR A 183 0.43 8.62 -18.29
N SER A 184 0.14 9.78 -17.70
CA SER A 184 -0.80 10.75 -18.29
C SER A 184 -0.24 11.45 -19.53
N TRP A 185 1.08 11.66 -19.61
CA TRP A 185 1.74 12.11 -20.84
C TRP A 185 1.60 11.07 -21.96
N LEU A 186 1.84 9.79 -21.66
CA LEU A 186 1.66 8.69 -22.61
C LEU A 186 0.19 8.57 -23.06
N LEU A 187 -0.79 8.82 -22.21
CA LEU A 187 -2.19 8.74 -22.64
C LEU A 187 -2.59 9.94 -23.52
N SER A 188 -2.24 11.15 -23.10
CA SER A 188 -2.70 12.42 -23.73
C SER A 188 -1.83 12.91 -24.89
N GLY A 189 -0.55 12.51 -24.94
CA GLY A 189 0.47 13.04 -25.83
C GLY A 189 0.93 14.47 -25.50
N SER A 190 0.68 14.97 -24.28
CA SER A 190 1.12 16.29 -23.81
C SER A 190 1.71 16.22 -22.40
N TRP A 191 2.88 16.81 -22.18
CA TRP A 191 3.49 16.91 -20.84
C TRP A 191 2.64 17.76 -19.88
N LEU A 192 1.76 18.63 -20.40
CA LEU A 192 0.83 19.43 -19.60
C LEU A 192 -0.17 18.56 -18.82
N ALA A 193 -0.54 17.40 -19.36
CA ALA A 193 -1.35 16.42 -18.63
C ALA A 193 -0.56 15.84 -17.45
N GLY A 194 0.73 15.57 -17.67
CA GLY A 194 1.66 15.20 -16.62
C GLY A 194 1.71 16.26 -15.53
N ALA A 195 1.87 17.54 -15.91
CA ALA A 195 1.96 18.63 -14.95
C ALA A 195 0.69 18.74 -14.09
N LEU A 196 -0.48 18.66 -14.72
CA LEU A 196 -1.77 18.65 -14.03
C LEU A 196 -1.92 17.43 -13.09
N THR A 197 -1.41 16.26 -13.50
CA THR A 197 -1.38 15.06 -12.65
C THR A 197 -0.55 15.28 -11.39
N GLY A 198 0.67 15.82 -11.54
CA GLY A 198 1.57 16.08 -10.41
C GLY A 198 1.01 17.10 -9.44
N VAL A 199 0.42 18.19 -9.95
CA VAL A 199 -0.23 19.21 -9.11
C VAL A 199 -1.44 18.64 -8.37
N TRP A 200 -2.32 17.90 -9.05
CA TRP A 200 -3.45 17.25 -8.36
C TRP A 200 -3.01 16.22 -7.33
N TYR A 201 -1.92 15.49 -7.59
CA TYR A 201 -1.36 14.54 -6.63
C TYR A 201 -0.90 15.25 -5.35
N ILE A 202 -0.18 16.36 -5.48
CA ILE A 202 0.31 17.16 -4.35
C ILE A 202 -0.85 17.79 -3.58
N LEU A 203 -1.83 18.38 -4.27
CA LEU A 203 -2.95 19.06 -3.63
C LEU A 203 -3.92 18.11 -2.90
N ASN A 204 -4.08 16.88 -3.39
CA ASN A 204 -4.93 15.86 -2.78
C ASN A 204 -4.12 14.87 -1.92
N ARG A 205 -2.99 15.31 -1.34
CA ARG A 205 -2.07 14.47 -0.56
C ARG A 205 -2.76 13.55 0.44
N VAL A 206 -3.72 14.06 1.20
CA VAL A 206 -4.49 13.33 2.24
C VAL A 206 -5.15 12.06 1.70
N ASP A 207 -5.49 12.04 0.41
CA ASP A 207 -6.13 10.92 -0.28
C ASP A 207 -5.17 10.15 -1.20
N THR A 208 -4.05 10.74 -1.61
CA THR A 208 -3.06 10.08 -2.49
C THR A 208 -1.95 9.35 -1.74
N THR A 209 -1.54 9.83 -0.56
CA THR A 209 -0.47 9.20 0.23
C THR A 209 -0.57 9.51 1.73
N ARG A 210 0.04 8.64 2.54
CA ARG A 210 0.15 8.77 4.01
C ARG A 210 1.58 8.62 4.50
N VAL A 211 2.53 8.73 3.58
CA VAL A 211 3.95 8.44 3.84
C VAL A 211 4.57 9.35 4.91
N GLU A 212 4.02 10.56 5.14
CA GLU A 212 4.52 11.51 6.15
C GLU A 212 4.48 10.96 7.59
N PHE A 213 3.48 10.14 7.93
CA PHE A 213 3.29 9.62 9.29
C PHE A 213 3.40 8.09 9.38
N THR A 214 3.45 7.39 8.25
CA THR A 214 3.55 5.92 8.19
C THR A 214 4.65 5.46 7.23
N ILE A 215 5.84 6.04 7.36
CA ILE A 215 6.94 5.95 6.40
C ILE A 215 7.25 4.50 5.98
N SER A 216 7.52 3.62 6.95
CA SER A 216 7.98 2.24 6.70
C SER A 216 6.94 1.28 6.13
N LEU A 217 5.70 1.71 5.91
CA LEU A 217 4.68 0.81 5.38
C LEU A 217 5.04 0.30 3.99
N ARG A 218 4.77 -1.00 3.78
CA ARG A 218 5.09 -1.71 2.54
C ARG A 218 4.51 -1.04 1.30
N GLU A 219 3.32 -0.44 1.42
CA GLU A 219 2.68 0.27 0.29
C GLU A 219 3.53 1.46 -0.19
N ASN A 220 4.17 2.20 0.72
CA ASN A 220 4.99 3.36 0.34
C ASN A 220 6.25 2.95 -0.44
N TRP A 221 6.75 1.74 -0.22
CA TRP A 221 7.83 1.15 -1.00
C TRP A 221 7.36 0.64 -2.36
N SER A 222 6.21 -0.04 -2.39
CA SER A 222 5.78 -0.82 -3.56
C SER A 222 5.01 -0.03 -4.61
N LEU A 223 4.18 0.94 -4.20
CA LEU A 223 3.35 1.72 -5.12
C LEU A 223 4.16 2.50 -6.19
N PRO A 224 5.33 3.08 -5.88
CA PRO A 224 6.20 3.68 -6.91
C PRO A 224 6.57 2.70 -8.03
N PHE A 225 6.97 1.47 -7.68
CA PHE A 225 7.30 0.43 -8.66
C PHE A 225 6.07 -0.04 -9.45
N PHE A 226 4.91 -0.11 -8.78
CA PHE A 226 3.66 -0.45 -9.44
C PHE A 226 3.22 0.61 -10.45
N ALA A 227 3.35 1.89 -10.11
CA ALA A 227 3.05 2.98 -11.04
C ALA A 227 3.99 2.98 -12.25
N LEU A 228 5.28 2.69 -12.03
CA LEU A 228 6.25 2.50 -13.11
C LEU A 228 5.87 1.30 -14.00
N GLN A 229 5.40 0.21 -13.40
CA GLN A 229 4.87 -0.94 -14.13
C GLN A 229 3.64 -0.56 -14.99
N ILE A 230 2.69 0.21 -14.44
CA ILE A 230 1.53 0.72 -15.20
C ILE A 230 1.98 1.61 -16.36
N ALA A 231 2.95 2.51 -16.15
CA ALA A 231 3.50 3.37 -17.19
C ALA A 231 4.15 2.53 -18.30
N ALA A 232 4.91 1.50 -17.94
CA ALA A 232 5.58 0.61 -18.88
C ALA A 232 4.58 -0.26 -19.67
N ILE A 233 3.52 -0.78 -19.03
CA ILE A 233 2.42 -1.50 -19.72
C ILE A 233 1.68 -0.55 -20.68
N THR A 234 1.39 0.67 -20.23
CA THR A 234 0.75 1.71 -21.06
C THR A 234 1.61 2.03 -22.29
N CYS A 235 2.94 2.05 -22.12
CA CYS A 235 3.89 2.22 -23.22
C CYS A 235 3.86 1.00 -24.17
N TYR A 236 3.91 -0.22 -23.63
CA TYR A 236 3.89 -1.48 -24.39
C TYR A 236 2.62 -1.67 -25.24
N LEU A 237 1.48 -1.21 -24.75
CA LEU A 237 0.19 -1.30 -25.45
C LEU A 237 0.00 -0.27 -26.56
N ARG A 238 0.93 0.68 -26.74
CA ARG A 238 0.85 1.67 -27.83
C ARG A 238 1.17 1.05 -29.19
N PRO A 239 0.50 1.52 -30.26
CA PRO A 239 0.82 1.08 -31.61
C PRO A 239 2.19 1.61 -32.06
N HIS A 240 2.93 0.80 -32.83
CA HIS A 240 4.19 1.15 -33.53
C HIS A 240 5.48 1.22 -32.68
N LEU A 241 5.67 0.35 -31.69
CA LEU A 241 6.97 0.19 -31.05
C LEU A 241 7.97 -0.55 -31.95
N LYS A 242 9.23 -0.10 -31.98
CA LYS A 242 10.33 -0.84 -32.62
C LYS A 242 10.64 -2.11 -31.79
N PRO A 243 11.12 -3.21 -32.40
CA PRO A 243 11.44 -4.45 -31.67
C PRO A 243 12.41 -4.27 -30.50
N ILE A 244 13.40 -3.39 -30.63
CA ILE A 244 14.35 -3.09 -29.54
C ILE A 244 13.64 -2.37 -28.39
N GLN A 245 12.81 -1.36 -28.69
CA GLN A 245 12.04 -0.63 -27.68
C GLN A 245 11.07 -1.58 -26.96
N GLN A 246 10.43 -2.49 -27.69
CA GLN A 246 9.55 -3.49 -27.10
C GLN A 246 10.29 -4.38 -26.09
N LYS A 247 11.48 -4.87 -26.42
CA LYS A 247 12.31 -5.66 -25.49
C LYS A 247 12.70 -4.87 -24.24
N VAL A 248 13.10 -3.61 -24.43
CA VAL A 248 13.49 -2.71 -23.33
C VAL A 248 12.32 -2.44 -22.39
N VAL A 249 11.13 -2.15 -22.94
CA VAL A 249 9.91 -1.93 -22.13
C VAL A 249 9.51 -3.21 -21.39
N LEU A 250 9.59 -4.38 -22.03
CA LEU A 250 9.30 -5.66 -21.37
C LEU A 250 10.27 -5.94 -20.20
N TRP A 251 11.56 -5.67 -20.37
CA TRP A 251 12.54 -5.79 -19.28
C TRP A 251 12.22 -4.85 -18.12
N LEU A 252 11.87 -3.60 -18.42
CA LEU A 252 11.46 -2.65 -17.39
C LEU A 252 10.18 -3.09 -16.68
N MET A 253 9.19 -3.60 -17.43
CA MET A 253 7.96 -4.16 -16.85
C MET A 253 8.28 -5.31 -15.90
N PHE A 254 9.16 -6.24 -16.30
CA PHE A 254 9.60 -7.34 -15.45
C PHE A 254 10.29 -6.84 -14.17
N LEU A 255 11.25 -5.92 -14.29
CA LEU A 255 11.98 -5.40 -13.15
C LEU A 255 11.09 -4.60 -12.19
N ALA A 256 10.21 -3.75 -12.71
CA ALA A 256 9.24 -3.02 -11.91
C ALA A 256 8.26 -3.96 -11.21
N THR A 257 7.78 -5.01 -11.90
CA THR A 257 6.91 -6.05 -11.29
C THR A 257 7.66 -6.84 -10.22
N LEU A 258 8.93 -7.17 -10.44
CA LEU A 258 9.77 -7.87 -9.48
C LEU A 258 9.96 -7.04 -8.20
N CYS A 259 10.35 -5.76 -8.32
CA CYS A 259 10.50 -4.85 -7.18
C CYS A 259 9.17 -4.63 -6.44
N PHE A 260 8.06 -4.49 -7.17
CA PHE A 260 6.72 -4.41 -6.59
C PHE A 260 6.38 -5.65 -5.75
N CYS A 261 6.64 -6.85 -6.27
CA CYS A 261 6.37 -8.10 -5.57
C CYS A 261 7.30 -8.33 -4.38
N LEU A 262 8.58 -7.94 -4.50
CA LEU A 262 9.56 -8.05 -3.42
C LEU A 262 9.29 -7.10 -2.26
N THR A 263 8.73 -5.92 -2.51
CA THR A 263 8.56 -4.89 -1.46
C THR A 263 7.24 -4.99 -0.72
N TRP A 264 6.26 -5.74 -1.23
CA TRP A 264 4.95 -5.86 -0.60
C TRP A 264 4.34 -7.27 -0.65
N GLN A 265 3.99 -7.81 0.52
CA GLN A 265 3.43 -9.16 0.66
C GLN A 265 2.06 -9.36 -0.01
N PHE A 266 1.26 -8.30 -0.12
CA PHE A 266 -0.10 -8.37 -0.68
C PHE A 266 -0.16 -8.06 -2.18
N ASN A 267 1.00 -7.97 -2.85
CA ASN A 267 1.10 -7.71 -4.28
C ASN A 267 0.20 -8.64 -5.12
N GLN A 268 0.03 -9.90 -4.70
CA GLN A 268 -0.74 -10.92 -5.41
C GLN A 268 -2.21 -10.51 -5.64
N PHE A 269 -2.83 -9.75 -4.73
CA PHE A 269 -4.22 -9.32 -4.92
C PHE A 269 -4.33 -8.22 -5.97
N ILE A 270 -3.36 -7.30 -6.00
CA ILE A 270 -3.31 -6.23 -7.00
C ILE A 270 -2.96 -6.80 -8.38
N LEU A 271 -2.05 -7.79 -8.44
CA LEU A 271 -1.74 -8.51 -9.68
C LEU A 271 -2.94 -9.35 -10.16
N LEU A 272 -3.75 -9.92 -9.27
CA LEU A 272 -5.00 -10.58 -9.64
C LEU A 272 -5.97 -9.59 -10.31
N VAL A 273 -6.15 -8.40 -9.74
CA VAL A 273 -6.97 -7.34 -10.36
C VAL A 273 -6.42 -6.97 -11.74
N GLN A 274 -5.11 -6.77 -11.87
CA GLN A 274 -4.47 -6.50 -13.16
C GLN A 274 -4.65 -7.66 -14.16
N ALA A 275 -4.58 -8.92 -13.69
CA ALA A 275 -4.79 -10.11 -14.51
C ALA A 275 -6.24 -10.23 -15.00
N LEU A 276 -7.22 -9.87 -14.16
CA LEU A 276 -8.64 -9.78 -14.52
C LEU A 276 -8.90 -8.66 -15.54
N ILE A 277 -8.19 -7.54 -15.44
CA ILE A 277 -8.24 -6.46 -16.44
C ILE A 277 -7.71 -6.96 -17.78
N ILE A 278 -6.55 -7.63 -17.81
CA ILE A 278 -5.98 -8.22 -19.03
C ILE A 278 -6.94 -9.26 -19.63
N PHE A 279 -7.55 -10.09 -18.79
CA PHE A 279 -8.55 -11.07 -19.22
C PHE A 279 -9.76 -10.39 -19.85
N THR A 280 -10.27 -9.31 -19.24
CA THR A 280 -11.38 -8.52 -19.76
C THR A 280 -11.01 -7.91 -21.12
N LEU A 281 -9.83 -7.32 -21.27
CA LEU A 281 -9.38 -6.75 -22.54
C LEU A 281 -9.27 -7.80 -23.66
N ASP A 282 -8.83 -9.02 -23.35
CA ASP A 282 -8.77 -10.15 -24.29
C ASP A 282 -10.18 -10.58 -24.71
N CYS A 283 -11.09 -10.73 -23.74
CA CYS A 283 -12.50 -11.04 -23.93
C CYS A 283 -13.24 -10.01 -24.82
N LEU A 284 -12.85 -8.74 -24.73
CA LEU A 284 -13.43 -7.63 -25.50
C LEU A 284 -12.75 -7.40 -26.87
N ASP A 285 -11.78 -8.23 -27.25
CA ASP A 285 -10.97 -8.10 -28.48
C ASP A 285 -10.21 -6.77 -28.62
N LEU A 286 -9.77 -6.18 -27.50
CA LEU A 286 -9.03 -4.91 -27.49
C LEU A 286 -7.51 -5.08 -27.55
N ILE A 287 -7.00 -6.26 -27.21
CA ILE A 287 -5.59 -6.59 -27.24
C ILE A 287 -5.33 -7.88 -28.03
N SER A 288 -4.11 -8.01 -28.57
CA SER A 288 -3.70 -9.19 -29.30
C SER A 288 -3.35 -10.36 -28.38
N THR A 289 -3.46 -11.58 -28.89
CA THR A 289 -3.12 -12.80 -28.15
C THR A 289 -1.65 -12.83 -27.70
N GLU A 290 -0.74 -12.29 -28.52
CA GLU A 290 0.68 -12.18 -28.18
C GLU A 290 0.90 -11.23 -27.00
N GLN A 291 0.26 -10.07 -27.01
CA GLN A 291 0.33 -9.10 -25.91
C GLN A 291 -0.19 -9.69 -24.60
N VAL A 292 -1.33 -10.39 -24.62
CA VAL A 292 -1.89 -11.08 -23.44
C VAL A 292 -0.90 -12.08 -22.87
N THR A 293 -0.34 -12.93 -23.73
CA THR A 293 0.61 -13.97 -23.32
C THR A 293 1.87 -13.35 -22.72
N CYS A 294 2.42 -12.30 -23.35
CA CYS A 294 3.59 -11.59 -22.83
C CYS A 294 3.31 -10.96 -21.45
N LEU A 295 2.16 -10.28 -21.28
CA LEU A 295 1.79 -9.66 -20.00
C LEU A 295 1.68 -10.68 -18.88
N TYR A 296 1.03 -11.81 -19.15
CA TYR A 296 0.92 -12.90 -18.17
C TYR A 296 2.26 -13.57 -17.87
N LEU A 297 3.11 -13.80 -18.87
CA LEU A 297 4.44 -14.38 -18.66
C LEU A 297 5.33 -13.45 -17.81
N VAL A 298 5.24 -12.13 -17.97
CA VAL A 298 5.94 -11.18 -17.12
C VAL A 298 5.47 -11.32 -15.66
N GLN A 299 4.16 -11.34 -15.40
CA GLN A 299 3.64 -11.51 -14.04
C GLN A 299 4.06 -12.85 -13.43
N VAL A 300 3.93 -13.96 -14.16
CA VAL A 300 4.31 -15.30 -13.69
C VAL A 300 5.80 -15.38 -13.41
N SER A 301 6.65 -14.91 -14.34
CA SER A 301 8.10 -14.93 -14.16
C SER A 301 8.55 -14.08 -12.97
N SER A 302 7.94 -12.91 -12.75
CA SER A 302 8.22 -12.09 -11.57
C SER A 302 7.79 -12.79 -10.27
N LEU A 303 6.58 -13.37 -10.22
CA LEU A 303 6.11 -14.11 -9.04
C LEU A 303 7.00 -15.33 -8.72
N LEU A 304 7.41 -16.11 -9.74
CA LEU A 304 8.31 -17.25 -9.55
C LEU A 304 9.73 -16.81 -9.14
N SER A 305 10.21 -15.68 -9.66
CA SER A 305 11.49 -15.10 -9.24
C SER A 305 11.44 -14.67 -7.77
N VAL A 306 10.36 -14.00 -7.34
CA VAL A 306 10.17 -13.65 -5.93
C VAL A 306 10.02 -14.89 -5.05
N TRP A 307 9.30 -15.91 -5.52
CA TRP A 307 9.20 -17.19 -4.81
C TRP A 307 10.59 -17.78 -4.53
N LEU A 308 11.49 -17.78 -5.51
CA LEU A 308 12.86 -18.25 -5.34
C LEU A 308 13.64 -17.35 -4.35
N LEU A 309 13.58 -16.03 -4.53
CA LEU A 309 14.27 -15.06 -3.67
C LEU A 309 13.77 -15.09 -2.21
N GLN A 310 12.51 -15.46 -1.99
CA GLN A 310 11.89 -15.58 -0.68
C GLN A 310 11.99 -16.97 -0.05
N PHE A 311 13.06 -17.71 -0.36
CA PHE A 311 13.32 -19.04 0.18
C PHE A 311 12.15 -20.02 -0.08
N CYS A 312 11.65 -20.00 -1.32
CA CYS A 312 10.55 -20.84 -1.78
C CYS A 312 9.27 -20.68 -0.93
N ASN A 313 8.90 -19.42 -0.61
CA ASN A 313 7.72 -19.13 0.19
C ASN A 313 6.45 -19.69 -0.48
N SER A 314 5.86 -20.73 0.14
CA SER A 314 4.71 -21.46 -0.38
C SER A 314 3.46 -20.60 -0.58
N MET A 315 3.34 -19.45 0.13
CA MET A 315 2.20 -18.53 -0.04
C MET A 315 2.09 -18.00 -1.48
N ILE A 316 3.20 -17.76 -2.17
CA ILE A 316 3.19 -17.24 -3.55
C ILE A 316 2.67 -18.30 -4.54
N LEU A 317 3.06 -19.55 -4.36
CA LEU A 317 2.58 -20.66 -5.21
C LEU A 317 1.09 -20.95 -4.99
N GLY A 318 0.60 -20.76 -3.76
CA GLY A 318 -0.82 -20.85 -3.42
C GLY A 318 -1.65 -19.62 -3.80
N SER A 319 -1.04 -18.61 -4.44
CA SER A 319 -1.72 -17.37 -4.79
C SER A 319 -2.85 -17.58 -5.79
N LEU A 320 -3.95 -16.84 -5.59
CA LEU A 320 -5.07 -16.85 -6.53
C LEU A 320 -4.67 -16.22 -7.88
N ALA A 321 -3.77 -15.25 -7.88
CA ALA A 321 -3.23 -14.64 -9.10
C ALA A 321 -2.50 -15.65 -9.98
N LEU A 322 -1.55 -16.41 -9.43
CA LEU A 322 -0.82 -17.42 -10.21
C LEU A 322 -1.76 -18.51 -10.73
N SER A 323 -2.68 -18.97 -9.88
CA SER A 323 -3.70 -19.96 -10.26
C SER A 323 -4.56 -19.46 -11.42
N PHE A 324 -4.99 -18.20 -11.37
CA PHE A 324 -5.82 -17.57 -12.40
C PHE A 324 -5.07 -17.41 -13.73
N ILE A 325 -3.83 -16.93 -13.69
CA ILE A 325 -3.02 -16.72 -14.90
C ILE A 325 -2.74 -18.06 -15.61
N VAL A 326 -2.36 -19.10 -14.86
CA VAL A 326 -2.13 -20.44 -15.41
C VAL A 326 -3.42 -21.00 -16.01
N ALA A 327 -4.56 -20.86 -15.31
CA ALA A 327 -5.85 -21.29 -15.82
C ALA A 327 -6.25 -20.54 -17.11
N ALA A 328 -6.08 -19.22 -17.15
CA ALA A 328 -6.39 -18.39 -18.30
C ALA A 328 -5.55 -18.79 -19.53
N LEU A 329 -4.23 -18.97 -19.36
CA LEU A 329 -3.34 -19.41 -20.44
C LEU A 329 -3.69 -20.83 -20.93
N PHE A 330 -4.02 -21.74 -20.01
CA PHE A 330 -4.39 -23.12 -20.33
C PHE A 330 -5.70 -23.17 -21.12
N VAL A 331 -6.80 -22.60 -20.60
CA VAL A 331 -8.11 -22.63 -21.28
C VAL A 331 -8.02 -21.94 -22.65
N LYS A 332 -7.27 -20.85 -22.75
CA LYS A 332 -7.03 -20.14 -24.01
C LYS A 332 -6.31 -21.00 -25.05
N HIS A 333 -5.40 -21.87 -24.63
CA HIS A 333 -4.72 -22.80 -25.54
C HIS A 333 -5.69 -23.77 -26.23
N PHE A 334 -6.70 -24.26 -25.48
CA PHE A 334 -7.68 -25.23 -25.97
C PHE A 334 -8.87 -24.57 -26.69
N GLN A 335 -9.38 -23.45 -26.20
CA GLN A 335 -10.52 -22.76 -26.82
C GLN A 335 -10.09 -21.83 -27.95
N ARG A 336 -9.81 -22.40 -29.12
CA ARG A 336 -9.56 -21.64 -30.35
C ARG A 336 -10.88 -21.14 -30.95
N GLY A 337 -10.90 -19.90 -31.44
CA GLY A 337 -12.05 -19.36 -32.17
C GLY A 337 -13.13 -18.66 -31.34
N LEU A 338 -12.78 -18.11 -30.16
CA LEU A 338 -13.66 -17.26 -29.33
C LEU A 338 -14.29 -16.08 -30.10
N LYS A 339 -13.59 -15.59 -31.13
CA LYS A 339 -13.98 -14.43 -31.93
C LYS A 339 -14.95 -14.74 -33.09
N THR A 340 -15.44 -15.98 -33.19
CA THR A 340 -16.23 -16.45 -34.34
C THR A 340 -17.69 -16.72 -34.00
N GLY A 341 -18.59 -16.39 -34.92
CA GLY A 341 -20.04 -16.64 -34.82
C GLY A 341 -20.87 -15.38 -34.55
N GLY A 342 -22.20 -15.51 -34.64
CA GLY A 342 -23.14 -14.42 -34.32
C GLY A 342 -23.19 -14.08 -32.83
N LEU A 343 -23.89 -13.00 -32.48
CA LEU A 343 -23.94 -12.42 -31.14
C LEU A 343 -24.20 -13.46 -30.02
N THR A 344 -25.23 -14.28 -30.16
CA THR A 344 -25.64 -15.28 -29.15
C THR A 344 -24.60 -16.39 -28.99
N ALA A 345 -24.08 -16.91 -30.10
CA ALA A 345 -23.03 -17.93 -30.11
C ALA A 345 -21.74 -17.39 -29.47
N ARG A 346 -21.39 -16.14 -29.75
CA ARG A 346 -20.22 -15.49 -29.19
C ARG A 346 -20.36 -15.22 -27.70
N LEU A 347 -21.52 -14.72 -27.25
CA LEU A 347 -21.80 -14.53 -25.83
C LEU A 347 -21.77 -15.87 -25.07
N GLY A 348 -22.35 -16.93 -25.64
CA GLY A 348 -22.29 -18.28 -25.08
C GLY A 348 -20.86 -18.82 -24.97
N LYS A 349 -20.04 -18.64 -26.02
CA LYS A 349 -18.60 -19.01 -26.00
C LYS A 349 -17.83 -18.23 -24.93
N LEU A 350 -18.09 -16.93 -24.79
CA LEU A 350 -17.43 -16.07 -23.81
C LEU A 350 -17.81 -16.43 -22.37
N LEU A 351 -19.10 -16.70 -22.14
CA LEU A 351 -19.60 -17.18 -20.85
C LEU A 351 -18.96 -18.52 -20.49
N LEU A 352 -18.93 -19.47 -21.43
CA LEU A 352 -18.27 -20.75 -21.24
C LEU A 352 -16.78 -20.58 -20.94
N HIS A 353 -16.08 -19.70 -21.67
CA HIS A 353 -14.67 -19.39 -21.44
C HIS A 353 -14.44 -18.88 -20.02
N THR A 354 -15.24 -17.91 -19.58
CA THR A 354 -15.16 -17.31 -18.25
C THR A 354 -15.42 -18.36 -17.17
N VAL A 355 -16.46 -19.17 -17.32
CA VAL A 355 -16.80 -20.24 -16.36
C VAL A 355 -15.68 -21.28 -16.27
N LEU A 356 -15.13 -21.72 -17.41
CA LEU A 356 -14.02 -22.68 -17.44
C LEU A 356 -12.75 -22.13 -16.79
N VAL A 357 -12.39 -20.88 -17.08
CA VAL A 357 -11.23 -20.23 -16.47
C VAL A 357 -11.41 -20.12 -14.96
N LEU A 358 -12.58 -19.68 -14.48
CA LEU A 358 -12.84 -19.57 -13.04
C LEU A 358 -12.86 -20.94 -12.34
N ALA A 359 -13.55 -21.94 -12.92
CA ALA A 359 -13.59 -23.30 -12.38
C ALA A 359 -12.19 -23.92 -12.29
N LEU A 360 -11.39 -23.79 -13.34
CA LEU A 360 -10.01 -24.26 -13.36
C LEU A 360 -9.13 -23.49 -12.37
N THR A 361 -9.33 -22.17 -12.25
CA THR A 361 -8.63 -21.33 -11.27
C THR A 361 -8.86 -21.84 -9.84
N PHE A 362 -10.13 -22.06 -9.46
CA PHE A 362 -10.48 -22.59 -8.14
C PHE A 362 -9.94 -24.00 -7.93
N THR A 363 -9.99 -24.85 -8.96
CA THR A 363 -9.45 -26.22 -8.90
C THR A 363 -7.94 -26.22 -8.68
N ILE A 364 -7.19 -25.46 -9.48
CA ILE A 364 -5.73 -25.30 -9.32
C ILE A 364 -5.41 -24.73 -7.95
N ASN A 365 -6.12 -23.70 -7.51
CA ASN A 365 -5.88 -23.06 -6.22
C ASN A 365 -6.14 -24.02 -5.05
N TYR A 366 -7.24 -24.78 -5.09
CA TYR A 366 -7.57 -25.78 -4.10
C TYR A 366 -6.51 -26.89 -4.04
N LEU A 367 -6.14 -27.45 -5.21
CA LEU A 367 -5.12 -28.49 -5.29
C LEU A 367 -3.76 -28.00 -4.80
N ALA A 368 -3.35 -26.78 -5.17
CA ALA A 368 -2.12 -26.16 -4.69
C ALA A 368 -2.14 -25.99 -3.16
N LYS A 369 -3.25 -25.51 -2.59
CA LYS A 369 -3.39 -25.34 -1.13
C LYS A 369 -3.38 -26.65 -0.37
N VAL A 370 -4.04 -27.69 -0.90
CA VAL A 370 -4.04 -29.03 -0.30
C VAL A 370 -2.64 -29.65 -0.35
N THR A 371 -1.98 -29.58 -1.51
CA THR A 371 -0.64 -30.18 -1.73
C THR A 371 0.42 -29.49 -0.88
N LEU A 372 0.37 -28.15 -0.78
CA LEU A 372 1.33 -27.35 -0.02
C LEU A 372 0.94 -27.16 1.46
N GLN A 373 -0.16 -27.78 1.91
CA GLN A 373 -0.72 -27.64 3.26
C GLN A 373 -0.90 -26.18 3.71
N LEU A 374 -1.28 -25.30 2.77
CA LEU A 374 -1.42 -23.86 3.01
C LEU A 374 -2.72 -23.55 3.75
N ARG A 375 -2.58 -23.07 5.00
CA ARG A 375 -3.69 -22.60 5.84
C ARG A 375 -3.63 -21.10 6.15
N SER A 376 -2.71 -20.36 5.51
CA SER A 376 -2.44 -18.94 5.80
C SER A 376 -3.59 -18.01 5.38
N ASP A 377 -4.15 -18.21 4.20
CA ASP A 377 -5.05 -17.23 3.56
C ASP A 377 -6.51 -17.35 3.99
N GLU A 378 -6.85 -18.38 4.79
CA GLU A 378 -8.22 -18.60 5.26
C GLU A 378 -8.79 -17.35 5.96
N HIS A 379 -7.95 -16.57 6.62
CA HIS A 379 -8.37 -15.37 7.34
C HIS A 379 -8.81 -14.23 6.42
N ILE A 380 -8.16 -14.05 5.27
CA ILE A 380 -8.54 -13.04 4.27
C ILE A 380 -9.90 -13.40 3.67
N PHE A 381 -10.11 -14.67 3.34
CA PHE A 381 -11.40 -15.14 2.83
C PHE A 381 -12.50 -15.06 3.89
N LYS A 382 -12.21 -15.39 5.15
CA LYS A 382 -13.14 -15.21 6.28
C LYS A 382 -13.49 -13.74 6.49
N PHE A 383 -12.50 -12.84 6.42
CA PHE A 383 -12.71 -11.40 6.48
C PHE A 383 -13.62 -10.92 5.35
N ILE A 384 -13.34 -11.28 4.09
CA ILE A 384 -14.18 -10.93 2.94
C ILE A 384 -15.60 -11.48 3.12
N LYS A 385 -15.73 -12.74 3.53
CA LYS A 385 -17.02 -13.39 3.77
C LYS A 385 -17.81 -12.66 4.86
N SER A 386 -17.15 -12.30 5.97
CA SER A 386 -17.76 -11.52 7.06
C SER A 386 -18.11 -10.08 6.65
N LYS A 387 -17.25 -9.44 5.84
CA LYS A 387 -17.46 -8.09 5.31
C LYS A 387 -18.73 -7.97 4.47
N PHE A 388 -19.05 -9.01 3.70
CA PHE A 388 -20.27 -9.08 2.90
C PHE A 388 -21.44 -9.76 3.63
N GLY A 389 -21.35 -9.98 4.96
CA GLY A 389 -22.42 -10.58 5.76
C GLY A 389 -22.67 -12.07 5.51
N LEU A 390 -21.77 -12.75 4.80
CA LEU A 390 -21.87 -14.17 4.47
C LEU A 390 -21.18 -15.06 5.53
N GLY A 391 -20.47 -14.49 6.49
CA GLY A 391 -19.58 -15.18 7.44
C GLY A 391 -20.10 -15.20 8.88
N PRO A 392 -19.49 -16.01 9.77
CA PRO A 392 -19.85 -16.01 11.18
C PRO A 392 -19.52 -14.66 11.82
N THR A 393 -20.50 -14.06 12.50
CA THR A 393 -20.42 -12.70 13.09
C THR A 393 -19.50 -12.60 14.31
N ARG A 394 -19.07 -13.73 14.89
CA ARG A 394 -18.32 -13.82 16.16
C ARG A 394 -16.84 -14.18 16.01
N ASP A 395 -16.30 -14.22 14.79
CA ASP A 395 -14.88 -14.53 14.61
C ASP A 395 -14.00 -13.34 15.01
N PHE A 396 -13.26 -13.48 16.12
CA PHE A 396 -12.42 -12.42 16.70
C PHE A 396 -11.47 -11.81 15.66
N ASP A 397 -10.82 -12.66 14.86
CA ASP A 397 -9.86 -12.23 13.84
C ASP A 397 -10.52 -11.35 12.77
N ALA A 398 -11.72 -11.71 12.32
CA ALA A 398 -12.45 -10.95 11.30
C ALA A 398 -12.98 -9.63 11.86
N SER A 399 -13.55 -9.66 13.06
CA SER A 399 -14.12 -8.47 13.71
C SER A 399 -13.05 -7.44 14.08
N LEU A 400 -11.83 -7.87 14.42
CA LEU A 400 -10.69 -6.97 14.67
C LEU A 400 -10.38 -6.08 13.45
N TYR A 401 -10.54 -6.60 12.23
CA TYR A 401 -10.37 -5.82 11.01
C TYR A 401 -11.63 -5.03 10.64
N LEU A 402 -12.83 -5.60 10.78
CA LEU A 402 -14.09 -4.95 10.38
C LEU A 402 -14.42 -3.71 11.23
N CYS A 403 -14.00 -3.72 12.49
CA CYS A 403 -14.22 -2.60 13.41
C CYS A 403 -13.20 -1.46 13.26
N GLU A 404 -12.13 -1.66 12.48
CA GLU A 404 -11.14 -0.63 12.21
C GLU A 404 -11.59 0.24 11.02
N GLU A 405 -11.60 1.56 11.22
CA GLU A 405 -12.06 2.55 10.21
C GLU A 405 -11.33 2.39 8.85
N ALA A 406 -10.07 1.94 8.87
CA ALA A 406 -9.26 1.72 7.68
C ALA A 406 -9.85 0.66 6.73
N PHE A 407 -10.64 -0.29 7.23
CA PHE A 407 -11.28 -1.34 6.43
C PHE A 407 -12.77 -1.11 6.19
N GLY A 408 -13.32 0.01 6.70
CA GLY A 408 -14.67 0.46 6.43
C GLY A 408 -14.88 0.94 4.98
N LEU A 409 -16.11 1.38 4.69
CA LEU A 409 -16.46 2.01 3.42
C LEU A 409 -15.78 3.37 3.28
N LEU A 410 -15.62 3.82 2.03
CA LEU A 410 -15.04 5.15 1.76
C LEU A 410 -15.96 6.27 2.27
N PRO A 411 -15.49 7.19 3.14
CA PRO A 411 -16.31 8.29 3.65
C PRO A 411 -16.61 9.30 2.54
N LEU A 412 -17.84 9.83 2.54
CA LEU A 412 -18.34 10.76 1.50
C LEU A 412 -17.53 12.08 1.42
N ASP A 413 -16.98 12.54 2.54
CA ASP A 413 -16.09 13.72 2.60
C ASP A 413 -14.88 13.61 1.65
N THR A 414 -14.49 12.38 1.28
CA THR A 414 -13.46 12.17 0.26
C THR A 414 -13.85 12.74 -1.09
N PHE A 415 -15.11 12.60 -1.50
CA PHE A 415 -15.59 13.16 -2.77
C PHE A 415 -15.66 14.68 -2.73
N ASP A 416 -16.01 15.26 -1.57
CA ASP A 416 -16.06 16.72 -1.39
C ASP A 416 -14.65 17.34 -1.50
N ARG A 417 -13.64 16.71 -0.89
CA ARG A 417 -12.23 17.12 -1.03
C ARG A 417 -11.76 17.04 -2.49
N LEU A 418 -12.06 15.94 -3.19
CA LEU A 418 -11.68 15.73 -4.60
C LEU A 418 -12.44 16.67 -5.56
N ALA A 419 -13.68 17.04 -5.24
CA ALA A 419 -14.45 18.03 -5.98
C ALA A 419 -13.91 19.45 -5.76
N GLY A 420 -13.49 19.78 -4.54
CA GLY A 420 -12.89 21.07 -4.19
C GLY A 420 -11.63 21.41 -5.00
N THR A 421 -10.85 20.40 -5.39
CA THR A 421 -9.65 20.52 -6.26
C THR A 421 -9.96 20.40 -7.76
N LEU A 422 -11.24 20.47 -8.14
CA LEU A 422 -11.71 20.26 -9.52
C LEU A 422 -11.30 18.93 -10.14
N LEU A 423 -10.86 17.94 -9.36
CA LEU A 423 -10.40 16.65 -9.87
C LEU A 423 -11.58 15.72 -10.18
N ALA A 424 -12.58 15.69 -9.29
CA ALA A 424 -13.73 14.77 -9.41
C ALA A 424 -14.56 15.01 -10.68
N TYR A 425 -14.81 16.27 -11.07
CA TYR A 425 -15.63 16.60 -12.24
C TYR A 425 -15.06 16.09 -13.57
N PRO A 426 -13.83 16.46 -14.00
CA PRO A 426 -13.24 15.95 -15.23
C PRO A 426 -13.03 14.44 -15.17
N TYR A 427 -12.74 13.88 -14.00
CA TYR A 427 -12.64 12.44 -13.81
C TYR A 427 -13.96 11.73 -14.15
N LEU A 428 -15.08 12.14 -13.53
CA LEU A 428 -16.38 11.50 -13.74
C LEU A 428 -16.86 11.63 -15.19
N VAL A 429 -16.69 12.81 -15.81
CA VAL A 429 -17.04 13.01 -17.22
C VAL A 429 -16.22 12.08 -18.11
N THR A 430 -14.91 12.00 -17.89
CA THR A 430 -14.00 11.15 -18.67
C THR A 430 -14.35 9.67 -18.49
N LEU A 431 -14.62 9.25 -17.25
CA LEU A 431 -15.00 7.89 -16.91
C LEU A 431 -16.30 7.50 -17.63
N ILE A 432 -17.35 8.31 -17.52
CA ILE A 432 -18.66 8.02 -18.13
C ILE A 432 -18.54 7.96 -19.65
N VAL A 433 -17.92 8.96 -20.28
CA VAL A 433 -17.78 9.00 -21.74
C VAL A 433 -17.01 7.78 -22.25
N LEU A 434 -15.89 7.42 -21.60
CA LEU A 434 -15.09 6.28 -22.05
C LEU A 434 -15.75 4.93 -21.74
N LEU A 435 -16.54 4.80 -20.66
CA LEU A 435 -17.35 3.61 -20.40
C LEU A 435 -18.45 3.43 -21.44
N VAL A 436 -19.13 4.51 -21.84
CA VAL A 436 -20.12 4.46 -22.93
C VAL A 436 -19.44 4.07 -24.24
N MET A 437 -18.29 4.67 -24.56
CA MET A 437 -17.51 4.31 -25.75
C MET A 437 -17.06 2.85 -25.73
N LEU A 438 -16.61 2.35 -24.58
CA LEU A 438 -16.26 0.94 -24.40
C LEU A 438 -17.50 0.06 -24.62
N ALA A 439 -18.64 0.37 -23.99
CA ALA A 439 -19.88 -0.39 -24.17
C ALA A 439 -20.31 -0.46 -25.64
N LEU A 440 -20.31 0.67 -26.35
CA LEU A 440 -20.65 0.73 -27.78
C LEU A 440 -19.66 -0.09 -28.63
N LEU A 441 -18.36 -0.01 -28.35
CA LEU A 441 -17.33 -0.77 -29.04
C LEU A 441 -17.47 -2.28 -28.79
N THR A 442 -17.78 -2.67 -27.55
CA THR A 442 -18.02 -4.09 -27.21
C THR A 442 -19.25 -4.62 -27.91
N LEU A 443 -20.34 -3.86 -27.96
CA LEU A 443 -21.55 -4.23 -28.70
C LEU A 443 -21.26 -4.38 -30.20
N ALA A 444 -20.53 -3.43 -30.79
CA ALA A 444 -20.12 -3.49 -32.18
C ALA A 444 -19.24 -4.72 -32.48
N ASN A 445 -18.22 -4.97 -31.64
CA ASN A 445 -17.37 -6.16 -31.77
C ASN A 445 -18.18 -7.46 -31.65
N LEU A 446 -19.14 -7.53 -30.73
CA LEU A 446 -20.00 -8.71 -30.53
C LEU A 446 -20.99 -8.95 -31.68
N CYS A 447 -21.48 -7.89 -32.31
CA CYS A 447 -22.43 -7.95 -33.43
C CYS A 447 -21.77 -8.23 -34.79
N ASP A 448 -20.48 -7.93 -34.96
CA ASP A 448 -19.76 -8.09 -36.23
C ASP A 448 -19.60 -9.57 -36.59
N SER A 449 -20.58 -10.10 -37.34
CA SER A 449 -20.64 -11.48 -37.82
C SER A 449 -19.74 -11.74 -39.05
N SER A 450 -19.01 -10.72 -39.52
CA SER A 450 -18.39 -10.69 -40.85
C SER A 450 -16.98 -11.31 -40.92
N ALA A 451 -16.45 -11.87 -39.83
CA ALA A 451 -15.12 -12.47 -39.79
C ALA A 451 -15.04 -13.90 -40.37
N VAL A 452 -15.87 -14.20 -41.39
CA VAL A 452 -15.71 -15.39 -42.23
C VAL A 452 -14.88 -15.00 -43.46
N GLY A 453 -13.57 -15.27 -43.40
CA GLY A 453 -12.76 -15.50 -44.61
C GLY A 453 -12.15 -14.31 -45.35
N ARG A 454 -11.50 -13.32 -44.71
CA ARG A 454 -10.55 -12.44 -45.41
C ARG A 454 -9.20 -12.27 -44.69
N PRO A 455 -8.07 -12.26 -45.42
CA PRO A 455 -6.72 -12.15 -44.87
C PRO A 455 -6.41 -10.73 -44.34
N PRO A 456 -5.35 -10.55 -43.53
CA PRO A 456 -5.04 -9.30 -42.84
C PRO A 456 -4.32 -8.34 -43.80
N LYS A 457 -5.07 -7.65 -44.66
CA LYS A 457 -4.54 -6.48 -45.40
C LYS A 457 -5.51 -5.31 -45.33
N GLY A 458 -5.07 -4.25 -44.64
CA GLY A 458 -5.37 -2.87 -45.04
C GLY A 458 -6.74 -2.28 -44.67
N ARG A 459 -7.35 -2.63 -43.53
CA ARG A 459 -8.54 -1.92 -43.03
C ARG A 459 -8.34 -1.39 -41.62
N PHE A 460 -7.70 -0.23 -41.53
CA PHE A 460 -7.73 0.63 -40.35
C PHE A 460 -8.69 1.82 -40.52
N GLU A 461 -9.35 1.97 -41.68
CA GLU A 461 -10.05 3.22 -42.04
C GLU A 461 -11.58 3.24 -41.98
N GLU A 462 -12.29 2.16 -41.61
CA GLU A 462 -13.77 2.22 -41.53
C GLU A 462 -14.34 1.50 -40.29
N ARG A 463 -13.89 1.89 -39.09
CA ARG A 463 -14.68 1.70 -37.86
C ARG A 463 -15.01 3.09 -37.30
N PRO A 464 -16.30 3.47 -37.15
CA PRO A 464 -16.67 4.80 -36.67
C PRO A 464 -16.27 5.07 -35.21
N ILE A 465 -15.98 4.01 -34.44
CA ILE A 465 -15.59 4.06 -33.04
C ILE A 465 -14.36 3.16 -32.85
N CYS A 466 -13.24 3.75 -32.44
CA CYS A 466 -12.01 3.03 -32.12
C CYS A 466 -11.48 3.53 -30.77
N MET A 467 -11.27 2.61 -29.83
CA MET A 467 -10.66 2.90 -28.53
C MET A 467 -9.27 2.28 -28.49
N ARG A 468 -8.28 3.07 -28.06
CA ARG A 468 -6.89 2.60 -27.97
C ARG A 468 -6.71 1.65 -26.79
N ALA A 469 -5.94 0.58 -26.98
CA ALA A 469 -5.76 -0.48 -25.98
C ALA A 469 -5.13 0.02 -24.66
N ASP A 470 -4.18 0.96 -24.74
CA ASP A 470 -3.58 1.66 -23.60
C ASP A 470 -4.62 2.45 -22.79
N VAL A 471 -5.56 3.15 -23.46
CA VAL A 471 -6.65 3.88 -22.81
C VAL A 471 -7.65 2.91 -22.17
N ALA A 472 -8.01 1.82 -22.85
CA ALA A 472 -8.93 0.80 -22.31
C ALA A 472 -8.36 0.12 -21.06
N TYR A 473 -7.06 -0.19 -21.07
CA TYR A 473 -6.35 -0.72 -19.90
C TYR A 473 -6.40 0.23 -18.70
N ASN A 474 -6.11 1.52 -18.90
CA ASN A 474 -6.15 2.51 -17.83
C ASN A 474 -7.57 2.82 -17.34
N LEU A 475 -8.59 2.74 -18.22
CA LEU A 475 -10.00 2.85 -17.88
C LEU A 475 -10.44 1.70 -16.95
N LEU A 476 -10.15 0.46 -17.32
CA LEU A 476 -10.51 -0.68 -16.48
C LEU A 476 -9.78 -0.64 -15.14
N HIS A 477 -8.50 -0.25 -15.12
CA HIS A 477 -7.76 -0.03 -13.86
C HIS A 477 -8.46 0.93 -12.93
N THR A 478 -8.87 2.11 -13.43
CA THR A 478 -9.53 3.10 -12.57
C THR A 478 -10.90 2.61 -12.06
N VAL A 479 -11.63 1.83 -12.85
CA VAL A 479 -12.90 1.22 -12.42
C VAL A 479 -12.66 0.20 -11.31
N PHE A 480 -11.76 -0.76 -11.50
CA PHE A 480 -11.50 -1.81 -10.50
C PHE A 480 -10.89 -1.23 -9.22
N PHE A 481 -9.97 -0.27 -9.31
CA PHE A 481 -9.44 0.43 -8.13
C PHE A 481 -10.49 1.28 -7.44
N GLY A 482 -11.38 1.93 -8.18
CA GLY A 482 -12.52 2.67 -7.62
C GLY A 482 -13.47 1.76 -6.85
N LEU A 483 -13.84 0.60 -7.40
CA LEU A 483 -14.66 -0.40 -6.70
C LEU A 483 -13.98 -0.91 -5.43
N LEU A 484 -12.67 -1.17 -5.50
CA LEU A 484 -11.89 -1.61 -4.35
C LEU A 484 -11.83 -0.52 -3.27
N ALA A 485 -11.58 0.74 -3.65
CA ALA A 485 -11.53 1.89 -2.75
C ALA A 485 -12.88 2.21 -2.10
N LEU A 486 -13.98 2.13 -2.85
CA LEU A 486 -15.34 2.28 -2.32
C LEU A 486 -15.65 1.22 -1.27
N SER A 487 -15.20 -0.03 -1.50
CA SER A 487 -15.39 -1.12 -0.55
C SER A 487 -14.54 -0.96 0.72
N THR A 488 -13.31 -0.45 0.60
CA THR A 488 -12.29 -0.49 1.65
C THR A 488 -11.49 0.81 1.62
N MET A 489 -11.65 1.67 2.63
CA MET A 489 -11.07 3.01 2.69
C MET A 489 -9.55 3.02 2.44
N ARG A 490 -8.80 2.10 3.06
CA ARG A 490 -7.34 1.98 2.88
C ARG A 490 -6.92 1.77 1.41
N MET A 491 -7.79 1.27 0.55
CA MET A 491 -7.49 1.05 -0.87
C MET A 491 -7.59 2.33 -1.72
N LYS A 492 -8.04 3.46 -1.14
CA LYS A 492 -8.06 4.76 -1.83
C LYS A 492 -6.67 5.21 -2.32
N TYR A 493 -5.60 4.87 -1.60
CA TYR A 493 -4.23 5.23 -1.97
C TYR A 493 -3.75 4.60 -3.29
N LEU A 494 -4.34 3.45 -3.68
CA LEU A 494 -4.13 2.86 -5.02
C LEU A 494 -4.91 3.60 -6.10
N TRP A 495 -6.12 4.06 -5.76
CA TRP A 495 -7.07 4.64 -6.71
C TRP A 495 -6.80 6.12 -7.00
N THR A 496 -6.64 6.96 -5.97
CA THR A 496 -6.64 8.42 -6.12
C THR A 496 -5.44 8.92 -6.94
N GLY A 497 -4.25 8.32 -6.78
CA GLY A 497 -3.08 8.66 -7.61
C GLY A 497 -3.33 8.37 -9.10
N HIS A 498 -3.94 7.22 -9.40
CA HIS A 498 -4.33 6.84 -10.77
C HIS A 498 -5.48 7.70 -11.31
N MET A 499 -6.42 8.09 -10.45
CA MET A 499 -7.50 9.04 -10.75
C MET A 499 -6.94 10.39 -11.21
N CYS A 500 -5.89 10.92 -10.57
CA CYS A 500 -5.20 12.14 -11.02
C CYS A 500 -4.67 12.00 -12.46
N ALA A 501 -4.00 10.89 -12.77
CA ALA A 501 -3.45 10.65 -14.10
C ALA A 501 -4.54 10.48 -15.17
N PHE A 502 -5.60 9.75 -14.83
CA PHE A 502 -6.72 9.48 -15.73
C PHE A 502 -7.59 10.71 -15.98
N ALA A 503 -7.85 11.52 -14.95
CA ALA A 503 -8.55 12.80 -15.09
C ALA A 503 -7.76 13.77 -15.97
N ALA A 504 -6.42 13.80 -15.83
CA ALA A 504 -5.57 14.68 -16.63
C ALA A 504 -5.54 14.24 -18.11
N TYR A 505 -5.57 12.93 -18.37
CA TYR A 505 -5.84 12.41 -19.71
C TYR A 505 -7.17 12.92 -20.24
N GLY A 506 -8.21 12.92 -19.42
CA GLY A 506 -9.53 13.47 -19.75
C GLY A 506 -9.50 14.90 -20.29
N VAL A 507 -8.87 15.79 -19.53
CA VAL A 507 -8.76 17.22 -19.83
C VAL A 507 -7.81 17.49 -21.01
N CYS A 508 -6.73 16.71 -21.16
CA CYS A 508 -5.70 16.98 -22.17
C CYS A 508 -5.82 16.08 -23.42
N GLY A 509 -6.71 15.10 -23.42
CA GLY A 509 -6.82 14.05 -24.44
C GLY A 509 -7.40 14.56 -25.75
N LYS A 510 -6.89 14.06 -26.89
CA LYS A 510 -7.45 14.41 -28.20
C LYS A 510 -8.83 13.81 -28.42
N GLU A 511 -9.01 12.57 -27.98
CA GLU A 511 -10.17 11.73 -28.28
C GLU A 511 -11.45 12.35 -27.70
N LEU A 512 -11.46 12.70 -26.41
CA LEU A 512 -12.61 13.33 -25.76
C LEU A 512 -13.00 14.68 -26.36
N TRP A 513 -12.04 15.60 -26.52
CA TRP A 513 -12.36 16.90 -27.12
C TRP A 513 -12.80 16.78 -28.57
N SER A 514 -12.25 15.83 -29.33
CA SER A 514 -12.70 15.60 -30.71
C SER A 514 -14.13 15.09 -30.76
N LEU A 515 -14.52 14.19 -29.84
CA LEU A 515 -15.89 13.70 -29.72
C LEU A 515 -16.84 14.86 -29.35
N CYS A 516 -16.52 15.63 -28.31
CA CYS A 516 -17.33 16.76 -27.86
C CYS A 516 -17.49 17.85 -28.93
N LEU A 517 -16.39 18.24 -29.60
CA LEU A 517 -16.42 19.28 -30.63
C LEU A 517 -17.12 18.84 -31.92
N ASN A 518 -17.07 17.54 -32.24
CA ASN A 518 -17.85 16.97 -33.34
C ASN A 518 -19.35 17.03 -33.06
N THR A 519 -19.79 16.70 -31.83
CA THR A 519 -21.20 16.82 -31.43
C THR A 519 -21.70 18.27 -31.54
N ILE A 520 -20.84 19.24 -31.24
CA ILE A 520 -21.15 20.68 -31.28
C ILE A 520 -20.92 21.28 -32.71
N HIS A 521 -20.59 20.47 -33.71
CA HIS A 521 -20.32 20.90 -35.10
C HIS A 521 -19.25 22.02 -35.23
N CYS A 522 -18.32 22.09 -34.26
CA CYS A 522 -17.33 23.16 -34.13
C CYS A 522 -15.88 22.66 -34.21
N ASN A 523 -15.65 21.50 -34.84
CA ASN A 523 -14.34 20.86 -34.86
C ASN A 523 -13.39 21.48 -35.91
N THR A 524 -12.54 22.41 -35.46
CA THR A 524 -11.37 22.86 -36.22
C THR A 524 -10.09 22.40 -35.51
N LYS A 525 -9.10 21.89 -36.26
CA LYS A 525 -7.80 21.44 -35.70
C LYS A 525 -7.11 22.50 -34.83
N THR A 526 -7.26 23.77 -35.19
CA THR A 526 -6.72 24.92 -34.44
C THR A 526 -7.44 25.13 -33.10
N LYS A 527 -8.78 25.08 -33.09
CA LYS A 527 -9.59 25.20 -31.86
C LYS A 527 -9.33 24.05 -30.90
N LEU A 528 -9.26 22.82 -31.41
CA LEU A 528 -8.91 21.63 -30.62
C LEU A 528 -7.53 21.77 -29.98
N ARG A 529 -6.53 22.28 -30.71
CA ARG A 529 -5.20 22.53 -30.16
C ARG A 529 -5.24 23.61 -29.08
N LEU A 530 -5.95 24.72 -29.33
CA LEU A 530 -6.07 25.82 -28.38
C LEU A 530 -6.68 25.35 -27.05
N ILE A 531 -7.85 24.71 -27.09
CA ILE A 531 -8.57 24.20 -25.90
C ILE A 531 -7.68 23.25 -25.07
N ARG A 532 -6.97 22.34 -25.74
CA ARG A 532 -6.09 21.36 -25.08
C ARG A 532 -4.90 21.98 -24.34
N TYR A 533 -4.53 23.23 -24.63
CA TYR A 533 -3.50 23.94 -23.89
C TYR A 533 -4.09 24.98 -22.93
N THR A 534 -5.15 25.70 -23.32
CA THR A 534 -5.75 26.75 -22.50
C THR A 534 -6.49 26.20 -21.30
N VAL A 535 -7.27 25.12 -21.45
CA VAL A 535 -8.05 24.55 -20.33
C VAL A 535 -7.15 24.02 -19.22
N PRO A 536 -6.13 23.17 -19.48
CA PRO A 536 -5.26 22.71 -18.40
C PRO A 536 -4.44 23.84 -17.77
N LEU A 537 -4.00 24.85 -18.54
CA LEU A 537 -3.30 26.02 -17.99
C LEU A 537 -4.21 26.86 -17.09
N ALA A 538 -5.47 27.05 -17.46
CA ALA A 538 -6.46 27.75 -16.64
C ALA A 538 -6.74 27.00 -15.33
N ILE A 539 -6.89 25.67 -15.40
CA ILE A 539 -7.06 24.83 -14.21
C ILE A 539 -5.82 24.92 -13.32
N LEU A 540 -4.62 24.76 -13.88
CA LEU A 540 -3.37 24.90 -13.13
C LEU A 540 -3.26 26.27 -12.46
N GLY A 541 -3.55 27.35 -13.18
CA GLY A 541 -3.55 28.71 -12.63
C GLY A 541 -4.54 28.87 -11.48
N PHE A 542 -5.78 28.38 -11.64
CA PHE A 542 -6.79 28.41 -10.58
C PHE A 542 -6.35 27.61 -9.35
N LEU A 543 -5.83 26.39 -9.54
CA LEU A 543 -5.38 25.52 -8.47
C LEU A 543 -4.23 26.14 -7.68
N CYS A 544 -3.23 26.68 -8.37
CA CYS A 544 -2.13 27.39 -7.75
C CYS A 544 -2.65 28.59 -6.95
N CYS A 545 -3.46 29.48 -7.54
CA CYS A 545 -3.96 30.67 -6.83
C CYS A 545 -4.83 30.33 -5.59
N LYS A 546 -5.70 29.32 -5.69
CA LYS A 546 -6.64 28.97 -4.62
C LYS A 546 -5.98 28.18 -3.48
N PHE A 547 -5.10 27.24 -3.80
CA PHE A 547 -4.54 26.32 -2.80
C PHE A 547 -3.15 26.70 -2.30
N TRP A 548 -2.45 27.63 -2.97
CA TRP A 548 -1.15 28.10 -2.50
C TRP A 548 -1.17 28.64 -1.06
N PRO A 549 -2.14 29.49 -0.64
CA PRO A 549 -2.20 29.97 0.74
C PRO A 549 -2.35 28.81 1.73
N LYS A 550 -3.23 27.84 1.43
CA LYS A 550 -3.46 26.66 2.27
C LYS A 550 -2.20 25.81 2.40
N LEU A 551 -1.51 25.55 1.28
CA LEU A 551 -0.27 24.78 1.26
C LEU A 551 0.81 25.47 2.10
N MET A 552 0.94 26.79 1.99
CA MET A 552 1.90 27.56 2.79
C MET A 552 1.54 27.55 4.27
N THR A 553 0.25 27.62 4.63
CA THR A 553 -0.18 27.48 6.03
C THR A 553 0.17 26.11 6.59
N GLU A 554 -0.15 25.02 5.88
CA GLU A 554 0.22 23.65 6.28
C GLU A 554 1.73 23.49 6.46
N VAL A 555 2.53 23.98 5.51
CA VAL A 555 4.00 23.92 5.60
C VAL A 555 4.54 24.84 6.71
N SER A 556 3.85 25.92 7.06
CA SER A 556 4.28 26.80 8.16
C SER A 556 3.88 26.31 9.55
N GLU A 557 2.96 25.36 9.65
CA GLU A 557 2.50 24.83 10.93
C GLU A 557 3.61 23.98 11.55
N LEU A 558 4.13 24.43 12.69
CA LEU A 558 5.15 23.72 13.46
C LEU A 558 4.48 23.05 14.65
N ARG A 559 4.64 21.73 14.73
CA ARG A 559 4.19 20.89 15.84
C ARG A 559 5.38 20.13 16.40
N GLU A 560 5.25 19.73 17.65
CA GLU A 560 6.25 18.92 18.34
C GLU A 560 5.65 17.56 18.66
N PHE A 561 6.36 16.49 18.33
CA PHE A 561 5.99 15.16 18.80
C PHE A 561 6.23 15.08 20.31
N TYR A 562 5.16 14.96 21.09
CA TYR A 562 5.22 14.94 22.54
C TYR A 562 4.47 13.75 23.13
N ASP A 563 5.21 12.77 23.64
CA ASP A 563 4.68 11.57 24.30
C ASP A 563 5.56 11.17 25.50
N PRO A 564 5.50 11.94 26.61
CA PRO A 564 6.37 11.74 27.77
C PRO A 564 6.11 10.40 28.47
N ASP A 565 4.85 9.92 28.48
CA ASP A 565 4.47 8.68 29.15
C ASP A 565 5.10 7.47 28.45
N THR A 566 5.14 7.46 27.12
CA THR A 566 5.81 6.38 26.37
C THR A 566 7.33 6.50 26.50
N VAL A 567 7.90 7.70 26.47
CA VAL A 567 9.34 7.92 26.71
C VAL A 567 9.76 7.41 28.08
N GLU A 568 8.98 7.69 29.12
CA GLU A 568 9.21 7.20 30.48
C GLU A 568 9.18 5.67 30.53
N LEU A 569 8.17 5.04 29.92
CA LEU A 569 8.06 3.58 29.83
C LEU A 569 9.29 2.98 29.13
N MET A 570 9.68 3.49 27.97
CA MET A 570 10.83 2.97 27.21
C MET A 570 12.15 3.15 27.97
N THR A 571 12.29 4.26 28.70
CA THR A 571 13.45 4.54 29.55
C THR A 571 13.52 3.59 30.74
N TRP A 572 12.37 3.32 31.38
CA TRP A 572 12.29 2.34 32.46
C TRP A 572 12.60 0.92 31.97
N ILE A 573 12.01 0.47 30.86
CA ILE A 573 12.33 -0.83 30.26
C ILE A 573 13.83 -0.91 29.98
N SER A 574 14.39 0.15 29.40
CA SER A 574 15.80 0.19 29.00
C SER A 574 16.76 0.08 30.19
N SER A 575 16.44 0.72 31.31
CA SER A 575 17.34 0.86 32.47
C SER A 575 17.08 -0.12 33.61
N LYS A 576 15.86 -0.63 33.78
CA LYS A 576 15.45 -1.44 34.94
C LYS A 576 15.13 -2.90 34.60
N THR A 577 15.18 -3.32 33.33
CA THR A 577 14.84 -4.70 32.93
C THR A 577 16.00 -5.41 32.22
N PRO A 578 16.11 -6.76 32.37
CA PRO A 578 17.14 -7.54 31.67
C PRO A 578 17.05 -7.41 30.14
N LYS A 579 18.19 -7.45 29.45
CA LYS A 579 18.25 -7.36 27.98
C LYS A 579 17.48 -8.46 27.24
N LYS A 580 17.35 -9.64 27.85
CA LYS A 580 16.63 -10.80 27.31
C LYS A 580 15.20 -10.95 27.86
N ALA A 581 14.70 -9.95 28.59
CA ALA A 581 13.35 -9.98 29.14
C ALA A 581 12.31 -10.02 28.00
N VAL A 582 11.24 -10.78 28.23
CA VAL A 582 10.13 -10.92 27.30
C VAL A 582 8.94 -10.08 27.76
N PHE A 583 8.40 -9.28 26.84
CA PHE A 583 7.25 -8.40 27.10
C PHE A 583 5.99 -8.89 26.40
N ALA A 584 4.87 -8.80 27.11
CA ALA A 584 3.52 -9.04 26.62
C ALA A 584 2.66 -7.77 26.73
N GLY A 585 1.75 -7.57 25.77
CA GLY A 585 0.91 -6.38 25.68
C GLY A 585 0.21 -6.26 24.33
N SER A 586 -0.29 -5.06 24.03
CA SER A 586 -0.86 -4.76 22.71
C SER A 586 0.20 -4.84 21.62
N MET A 587 -0.19 -5.34 20.44
CA MET A 587 0.76 -5.47 19.33
C MET A 587 1.40 -4.13 18.93
N GLN A 588 0.63 -3.04 19.04
CA GLN A 588 1.05 -1.70 18.66
C GLN A 588 2.21 -1.20 19.55
N LEU A 589 2.06 -1.32 20.87
CA LEU A 589 3.08 -0.93 21.83
C LEU A 589 4.32 -1.83 21.79
N LEU A 590 4.11 -3.15 21.66
CA LEU A 590 5.21 -4.10 21.63
C LEU A 590 6.20 -3.85 20.48
N ALA A 591 5.71 -3.39 19.32
CA ALA A 591 6.61 -2.99 18.23
C ALA A 591 7.50 -1.79 18.61
N GLY A 592 6.96 -0.80 19.32
CA GLY A 592 7.73 0.31 19.88
C GLY A 592 8.74 -0.15 20.94
N ILE A 593 8.36 -1.08 21.82
CA ILE A 593 9.27 -1.69 22.80
C ILE A 593 10.43 -2.39 22.08
N LYS A 594 10.16 -3.19 21.05
CA LYS A 594 11.21 -3.86 20.27
C LYS A 594 12.16 -2.86 19.61
N LEU A 595 11.65 -1.79 19.01
CA LEU A 595 12.48 -0.78 18.36
C LEU A 595 13.37 -0.03 19.38
N CYS A 596 12.75 0.58 20.39
CA CYS A 596 13.44 1.46 21.34
C CYS A 596 14.38 0.69 22.26
N THR A 597 14.00 -0.54 22.63
CA THR A 597 14.65 -1.29 23.70
C THR A 597 15.30 -2.59 23.20
N GLY A 598 14.88 -3.16 22.08
CA GLY A 598 15.43 -4.42 21.57
C GLY A 598 14.97 -5.68 22.33
N ARG A 599 13.98 -5.54 23.22
CA ARG A 599 13.44 -6.64 24.05
C ARG A 599 12.63 -7.62 23.20
N VAL A 600 12.51 -8.86 23.69
CA VAL A 600 11.79 -9.95 23.00
C VAL A 600 10.30 -9.80 23.21
N LEU A 601 9.49 -10.11 22.19
CA LEU A 601 8.05 -9.92 22.21
C LEU A 601 7.30 -11.25 22.29
N THR A 602 6.13 -11.26 22.95
CA THR A 602 5.20 -12.40 22.83
C THR A 602 4.43 -12.38 21.51
N ASN A 603 4.01 -11.20 21.07
CA ASN A 603 3.19 -10.94 19.88
C ASN A 603 3.60 -9.60 19.23
N HIS A 604 3.21 -9.37 17.98
CA HIS A 604 3.57 -8.16 17.24
C HIS A 604 2.60 -7.89 16.05
N PRO A 605 2.61 -6.69 15.45
CA PRO A 605 1.59 -6.26 14.46
C PRO A 605 1.52 -7.06 13.16
N HIS A 606 2.56 -7.83 12.81
CA HIS A 606 2.51 -8.71 11.64
C HIS A 606 1.60 -9.93 11.89
N TYR A 607 0.30 -9.75 11.67
CA TYR A 607 -0.80 -10.65 12.07
C TYR A 607 -1.12 -11.77 11.06
N GLU A 608 -0.27 -12.02 10.06
CA GLU A 608 -0.57 -12.97 8.96
C GLU A 608 -0.48 -14.45 9.39
N ASP A 609 0.44 -14.74 10.31
CA ASP A 609 0.72 -16.11 10.75
C ASP A 609 -0.34 -16.62 11.73
N ARG A 610 -0.90 -17.81 11.45
CA ARG A 610 -1.96 -18.40 12.28
C ARG A 610 -1.52 -18.64 13.73
N ALA A 611 -0.31 -19.13 13.95
CA ALA A 611 0.16 -19.46 15.30
C ALA A 611 0.40 -18.18 16.12
N LEU A 612 0.76 -17.08 15.46
CA LEU A 612 0.85 -15.77 16.08
C LEU A 612 -0.51 -15.13 16.34
N ARG A 613 -1.49 -15.28 15.44
CA ARG A 613 -2.88 -14.83 15.67
C ARG A 613 -3.48 -15.48 16.89
N GLU A 614 -3.38 -16.80 16.98
CA GLU A 614 -3.84 -17.56 18.14
C GLU A 614 -3.14 -17.10 19.42
N ARG A 615 -1.81 -16.95 19.39
CA ARG A 615 -1.07 -16.41 20.53
C ARG A 615 -1.50 -14.99 20.90
N THR A 616 -1.77 -14.13 19.92
CA THR A 616 -2.21 -12.75 20.16
C THR A 616 -3.59 -12.73 20.80
N ARG A 617 -4.54 -13.54 20.32
CA ARG A 617 -5.86 -13.72 20.93
C ARG A 617 -5.74 -14.18 22.39
N GLN A 618 -4.80 -15.07 22.69
CA GLN A 618 -4.51 -15.51 24.06
C GLN A 618 -3.90 -14.38 24.91
N VAL A 619 -2.85 -13.72 24.43
CA VAL A 619 -2.20 -12.61 25.17
C VAL A 619 -3.19 -11.46 25.42
N TYR A 620 -4.11 -11.19 24.49
CA TYR A 620 -5.12 -10.15 24.64
C TYR A 620 -6.16 -10.46 25.71
N GLN A 621 -6.20 -11.67 26.27
CA GLN A 621 -7.04 -11.97 27.44
C GLN A 621 -6.68 -11.12 28.67
N ILE A 622 -5.54 -10.43 28.67
CA ILE A 622 -5.22 -9.37 29.66
C ILE A 622 -6.24 -8.22 29.66
N TYR A 623 -6.98 -8.02 28.56
CA TYR A 623 -8.05 -7.02 28.45
C TYR A 623 -9.46 -7.62 28.62
N ALA A 624 -9.57 -8.94 28.80
CA ALA A 624 -10.85 -9.65 28.88
C ALA A 624 -11.34 -9.80 30.34
N ARG A 625 -12.59 -10.28 30.49
CA ARG A 625 -13.18 -10.73 31.76
C ARG A 625 -12.63 -12.11 32.15
N GLN A 626 -11.43 -12.13 32.74
CA GLN A 626 -10.68 -13.33 33.09
C GLN A 626 -10.05 -13.22 34.47
N SER A 627 -9.86 -14.35 35.15
CA SER A 627 -9.24 -14.39 36.47
C SER A 627 -7.72 -14.15 36.40
N PRO A 628 -7.08 -13.60 37.46
CA PRO A 628 -5.63 -13.43 37.50
C PRO A 628 -4.85 -14.74 37.30
N GLU A 629 -5.36 -15.88 37.78
CA GLU A 629 -4.75 -17.20 37.64
C GLU A 629 -4.69 -17.63 36.17
N GLU A 630 -5.78 -17.41 35.43
CA GLU A 630 -5.86 -17.77 34.02
C GLU A 630 -4.93 -16.91 33.17
N VAL A 631 -4.94 -15.60 33.41
CA VAL A 631 -4.02 -14.67 32.73
C VAL A 631 -2.57 -15.03 33.04
N HIS A 632 -2.24 -15.37 34.29
CA HIS A 632 -0.90 -15.82 34.67
C HIS A 632 -0.50 -17.11 33.93
N ARG A 633 -1.42 -18.08 33.80
CA ARG A 633 -1.19 -19.31 33.03
C ARG A 633 -0.89 -19.02 31.57
N ILE A 634 -1.67 -18.16 30.93
CA ILE A 634 -1.48 -17.74 29.53
C ILE A 634 -0.12 -17.07 29.33
N LEU A 635 0.24 -16.12 30.20
CA LEU A 635 1.51 -15.39 30.11
C LEU A 635 2.72 -16.31 30.28
N ARG A 636 2.66 -17.26 31.21
CA ARG A 636 3.72 -18.29 31.36
C ARG A 636 3.82 -19.20 30.13
N ALA A 637 2.69 -19.59 29.55
CA ALA A 637 2.67 -20.37 28.32
C ALA A 637 3.29 -19.59 27.15
N ALA A 638 2.97 -18.30 27.01
CA ALA A 638 3.59 -17.40 26.02
C ALA A 638 5.09 -17.15 26.29
N GLY A 639 5.55 -17.32 27.53
CA GLY A 639 6.93 -17.08 27.92
C GLY A 639 7.23 -15.62 28.21
N ALA A 640 6.22 -14.85 28.63
CA ALA A 640 6.41 -13.48 29.07
C ALA A 640 7.22 -13.44 30.38
N ASP A 641 7.86 -12.31 30.65
CA ASP A 641 8.37 -11.92 31.97
C ASP A 641 7.55 -10.74 32.52
N PHE A 642 7.30 -9.77 31.66
CA PHE A 642 6.55 -8.56 31.97
C PHE A 642 5.28 -8.49 31.12
N VAL A 643 4.22 -7.94 31.71
CA VAL A 643 2.98 -7.56 31.01
C VAL A 643 2.80 -6.05 31.11
N VAL A 644 2.52 -5.40 29.99
CA VAL A 644 2.22 -3.97 29.92
C VAL A 644 0.80 -3.80 29.42
N MET A 645 -0.01 -3.09 30.20
CA MET A 645 -1.39 -2.76 29.89
C MET A 645 -1.55 -1.27 29.67
N GLU A 646 -2.49 -0.94 28.80
CA GLU A 646 -2.75 0.42 28.33
C GLU A 646 -4.15 0.84 28.78
N ASP A 647 -4.24 1.99 29.45
CA ASP A 647 -5.53 2.52 29.90
C ASP A 647 -6.46 2.86 28.72
N SER A 648 -5.88 3.25 27.58
CA SER A 648 -6.61 3.52 26.33
C SER A 648 -7.37 2.30 25.81
N VAL A 649 -6.87 1.08 26.06
CA VAL A 649 -7.51 -0.18 25.66
C VAL A 649 -8.43 -0.69 26.76
N CYS A 650 -7.99 -0.68 28.02
CA CYS A 650 -8.78 -1.12 29.16
C CYS A 650 -10.09 -0.32 29.30
N TYR A 651 -10.01 1.00 29.09
CA TYR A 651 -11.11 1.94 29.29
C TYR A 651 -11.58 2.58 27.99
N GLU A 652 -11.38 1.90 26.85
CA GLU A 652 -11.71 2.41 25.52
C GLU A 652 -13.15 2.93 25.41
N ARG A 653 -13.29 4.15 24.88
CA ARG A 653 -14.58 4.82 24.61
C ARG A 653 -14.73 5.29 23.16
N ARG A 654 -13.69 5.19 22.33
CA ARG A 654 -13.70 5.69 20.96
C ARG A 654 -14.65 4.90 20.08
N HIS A 655 -14.54 3.57 20.10
CA HIS A 655 -15.39 2.70 19.31
C HIS A 655 -16.75 2.49 19.99
N GLY A 656 -17.80 2.35 19.17
CA GLY A 656 -19.13 1.96 19.63
C GLY A 656 -19.15 0.56 20.24
N ARG A 657 -20.21 0.26 21.00
CA ARG A 657 -20.45 -1.09 21.55
C ARG A 657 -20.46 -2.13 20.43
N GLY A 658 -19.73 -3.23 20.62
CA GLY A 658 -19.51 -4.28 19.62
C GLY A 658 -18.24 -4.14 18.79
N CYS A 659 -17.57 -2.98 18.83
CA CYS A 659 -16.31 -2.74 18.11
C CYS A 659 -15.14 -2.29 18.98
N ARG A 660 -15.31 -2.24 20.30
CA ARG A 660 -14.20 -2.04 21.25
C ARG A 660 -13.42 -3.34 21.40
N LEU A 661 -12.09 -3.28 21.55
CA LEU A 661 -11.28 -4.52 21.63
C LEU A 661 -11.75 -5.45 22.75
N ARG A 662 -12.14 -4.88 23.90
CA ARG A 662 -12.70 -5.61 25.03
C ARG A 662 -14.03 -6.30 24.73
N ASP A 663 -14.89 -5.68 23.91
CA ASP A 663 -16.17 -6.24 23.51
C ASP A 663 -15.95 -7.43 22.57
N LEU A 664 -15.00 -7.31 21.65
CA LEU A 664 -14.61 -8.39 20.75
C LEU A 664 -14.10 -9.61 21.52
N LEU A 665 -13.32 -9.39 22.58
CA LEU A 665 -12.84 -10.45 23.47
C LEU A 665 -13.97 -11.08 24.28
N ASP A 666 -14.89 -10.27 24.80
CA ASP A 666 -16.05 -10.77 25.55
C ASP A 666 -16.94 -11.64 24.64
N LEU A 667 -17.27 -11.19 23.42
CA LEU A 667 -18.03 -11.97 22.44
C LEU A 667 -17.34 -13.28 22.04
N ALA A 668 -16.01 -13.22 21.85
CA ALA A 668 -15.19 -14.38 21.51
C ALA A 668 -15.07 -15.40 22.65
N ASN A 669 -15.30 -14.97 23.90
CA ASN A 669 -15.36 -15.80 25.09
C ASN A 669 -16.79 -16.23 25.48
N GLY A 670 -17.82 -15.77 24.75
CA GLY A 670 -19.22 -16.05 25.06
C GLY A 670 -19.83 -15.20 26.16
N HIS A 671 -19.19 -14.07 26.48
CA HIS A 671 -19.64 -13.17 27.54
C HIS A 671 -20.46 -11.98 27.01
N ILE A 672 -21.37 -11.49 27.85
CA ILE A 672 -22.13 -10.26 27.62
C ILE A 672 -21.20 -9.03 27.62
N MET A 673 -21.39 -8.14 26.65
CA MET A 673 -20.61 -6.90 26.48
C MET A 673 -21.03 -5.79 27.44
N ASP A 674 -20.08 -4.91 27.79
CA ASP A 674 -20.31 -3.76 28.67
C ASP A 674 -21.19 -2.67 28.04
N GLY A 675 -22.05 -2.06 28.85
CA GLY A 675 -22.89 -0.92 28.49
C GLY A 675 -24.26 -1.29 27.93
N PRO A 676 -25.14 -0.29 27.71
CA PRO A 676 -26.52 -0.52 27.27
C PRO A 676 -26.58 -1.01 25.82
N GLY A 677 -27.51 -1.93 25.56
CA GLY A 677 -27.86 -2.42 24.23
C GLY A 677 -28.20 -3.91 24.22
N ASP A 678 -28.67 -4.41 23.08
CA ASP A 678 -29.09 -5.79 22.93
C ASP A 678 -27.89 -6.75 22.96
N ASN A 679 -28.11 -7.95 23.47
CA ASN A 679 -27.13 -9.04 23.50
C ASN A 679 -27.71 -10.24 22.76
N ASP A 680 -26.85 -10.99 22.09
CA ASP A 680 -27.25 -12.28 21.55
C ASP A 680 -27.73 -13.19 22.70
N PRO A 681 -28.83 -13.94 22.53
CA PRO A 681 -29.51 -14.65 23.61
C PRO A 681 -28.68 -15.79 24.22
N ASP A 682 -27.60 -16.21 23.56
CA ASP A 682 -26.70 -17.27 23.99
C ASP A 682 -25.49 -16.76 24.79
N LEU A 683 -25.36 -15.45 25.00
CA LEU A 683 -24.27 -14.86 25.78
C LEU A 683 -24.55 -14.95 27.29
N VAL A 684 -23.52 -15.28 28.06
CA VAL A 684 -23.60 -15.41 29.53
C VAL A 684 -22.90 -14.28 30.25
N HIS A 685 -23.29 -14.02 31.51
CA HIS A 685 -22.52 -13.13 32.37
C HIS A 685 -21.20 -13.78 32.77
N ALA A 686 -20.09 -13.05 32.64
CA ALA A 686 -18.79 -13.55 33.06
C ALA A 686 -18.72 -13.71 34.59
N SER A 687 -18.07 -14.78 35.06
CA SER A 687 -17.88 -15.07 36.49
C SER A 687 -16.86 -14.16 37.18
N HIS A 688 -15.99 -13.49 36.41
CA HIS A 688 -14.90 -12.66 36.91
C HIS A 688 -15.00 -11.22 36.39
N PRO A 689 -14.50 -10.23 37.16
CA PRO A 689 -14.31 -8.88 36.66
C PRO A 689 -13.23 -8.85 35.56
N ARG A 690 -13.10 -7.72 34.88
CA ARG A 690 -12.05 -7.52 33.87
C ARG A 690 -10.68 -7.53 34.54
N PHE A 691 -9.68 -8.14 33.90
CA PHE A 691 -8.34 -8.19 34.48
C PHE A 691 -7.76 -6.79 34.74
N CYS A 692 -8.01 -5.82 33.86
CA CYS A 692 -7.64 -4.41 34.07
C CYS A 692 -8.16 -3.82 35.40
N GLU A 693 -9.35 -4.22 35.84
CA GLU A 693 -9.92 -3.77 37.11
C GLU A 693 -9.21 -4.41 38.31
N SER A 694 -8.85 -5.69 38.19
CA SER A 694 -8.05 -6.41 39.20
C SER A 694 -6.66 -5.79 39.38
N VAL A 695 -6.05 -5.34 38.28
CA VAL A 695 -4.77 -4.63 38.28
C VAL A 695 -4.88 -3.31 39.01
N LYS A 696 -5.94 -2.54 38.76
CA LYS A 696 -6.16 -1.21 39.37
C LYS A 696 -6.44 -1.32 40.87
N THR A 697 -7.35 -2.21 41.25
CA THR A 697 -7.77 -2.44 42.64
C THR A 697 -6.71 -3.12 43.49
N GLY A 698 -5.82 -3.92 42.88
CA GLY A 698 -4.73 -4.59 43.60
C GLY A 698 -5.23 -5.67 44.58
N GLY A 699 -6.32 -6.38 44.23
CA GLY A 699 -6.90 -7.41 45.08
C GLY A 699 -5.93 -8.58 45.40
N PRO A 700 -6.22 -9.39 46.43
CA PRO A 700 -5.32 -10.45 46.91
C PRO A 700 -4.99 -11.51 45.86
N ALA A 701 -5.93 -11.86 44.98
CA ALA A 701 -5.70 -12.79 43.87
C ALA A 701 -4.69 -12.24 42.85
N TYR A 702 -4.69 -10.92 42.62
CA TYR A 702 -3.74 -10.27 41.73
C TYR A 702 -2.34 -10.19 42.38
N THR A 703 -2.25 -9.70 43.60
CA THR A 703 -0.96 -9.49 44.30
C THR A 703 -0.23 -10.80 44.62
N ALA A 704 -0.96 -11.93 44.72
CA ALA A 704 -0.37 -13.26 44.86
C ALA A 704 0.44 -13.70 43.63
N LEU A 705 0.08 -13.23 42.43
CA LEU A 705 0.66 -13.70 41.15
C LEU A 705 1.45 -12.61 40.42
N PHE A 706 1.10 -11.34 40.65
CA PHE A 706 1.65 -10.18 39.96
C PHE A 706 2.13 -9.13 40.95
N SER A 707 3.34 -8.60 40.70
CA SER A 707 3.85 -7.41 41.35
C SER A 707 3.84 -6.25 40.37
N ARG A 708 3.28 -5.11 40.79
CA ARG A 708 3.31 -3.87 40.01
C ARG A 708 4.73 -3.31 40.06
N VAL A 709 5.36 -3.13 38.90
CA VAL A 709 6.77 -2.68 38.78
C VAL A 709 6.93 -1.34 38.08
N PHE A 710 5.91 -0.90 37.34
CA PHE A 710 5.86 0.42 36.72
C PHE A 710 4.41 0.88 36.62
N GLN A 711 4.20 2.18 36.81
CA GLN A 711 2.91 2.83 36.61
C GLN A 711 3.14 4.29 36.27
N ASN A 712 2.51 4.75 35.20
CA ASN A 712 2.32 6.17 34.92
C ASN A 712 0.86 6.44 34.53
N LYS A 713 0.58 7.58 33.89
CA LYS A 713 -0.80 7.98 33.55
C LYS A 713 -1.44 7.10 32.49
N THR A 714 -0.64 6.47 31.62
CA THR A 714 -1.14 5.73 30.45
C THR A 714 -0.88 4.23 30.55
N PHE A 715 0.20 3.82 31.22
CA PHE A 715 0.69 2.45 31.23
C PHE A 715 0.80 1.87 32.64
N HIS A 716 0.43 0.60 32.75
CA HIS A 716 0.63 -0.22 33.93
C HIS A 716 1.47 -1.44 33.55
N ALA A 717 2.64 -1.60 34.17
CA ALA A 717 3.46 -2.79 33.99
C ALA A 717 3.49 -3.67 35.25
N GLY A 718 3.20 -4.96 35.04
CA GLY A 718 3.30 -6.01 36.04
C GLY A 718 4.45 -6.96 35.72
N ASN A 719 5.22 -7.33 36.73
CA ASN A 719 6.04 -8.54 36.70
C ASN A 719 5.22 -9.66 37.33
N HIS A 720 5.22 -10.84 36.73
CA HIS A 720 4.54 -11.98 37.34
C HIS A 720 5.57 -12.88 38.01
N VAL A 721 5.26 -13.31 39.23
CA VAL A 721 6.16 -14.14 40.01
C VAL A 721 6.28 -15.48 39.30
N ARG A 722 7.42 -15.73 38.64
CA ARG A 722 7.82 -17.12 38.37
C ARG A 722 7.96 -17.73 39.75
N LEU A 723 7.02 -18.58 40.14
CA LEU A 723 7.25 -19.56 41.20
C LEU A 723 8.43 -20.42 40.75
N THR A 724 9.65 -19.92 40.92
CA THR A 724 10.81 -20.75 41.08
C THR A 724 10.49 -21.59 42.29
N ARG A 725 10.22 -22.88 42.07
CA ARG A 725 10.30 -23.87 43.14
C ARG A 725 11.60 -23.57 43.89
N ARG A 726 11.48 -23.08 45.12
CA ARG A 726 12.59 -23.06 46.05
C ARG A 726 13.07 -24.48 46.28
#